data_AF-A0A4Q2ZBT0-F1
#
_entry.id   AF-A0A4Q2ZBT0-F1
#
_cell.length_a   1.000
_cell.length_b   1.000
_cell.length_c   1.000
_cell.angle_alpha   90.00
_cell.angle_beta   90.00
_cell.angle_gamma   90.00
#
_symmetry.space_group_name_H-M   'P 1'
#
loop_
_entity.id
_entity.type
_entity.pdbx_description
1 polymer ?
#
loop_
_entity_poly.entity_id
_entity_poly.type
_entity_poly.pdbx_seq_one_letter_code
_entity_poly.pdbx_strand_id
1 'polypeptide(L)'
;MKATSRFFQHFVATIISAASAIAATTDLVWDTSAATGVQGGSGSWTTSLTNWTDDGGATRVSWDGAGRSAVFSSGTGVVTVSGEIDISSLAVTSSASSTIGGRTVGYLFNGGIFRFGSERGKIDCELGQTTLQVNSQLTGTGGLQVRSGGADTGSAPWLVLHGDNRELTGGIHMESGLLGIARPEAVGTNVIRLQGQSGIFAPVTHSGIGTGGAVSPTGQLSLQNEIQLEGSNRFRIWGNRTVELNGIITGRGSLRKTGDGTLILSGSAGHKGDTSVEAGILSLGNATLADHSAVHLLTGGEINLAHGEADVVGALTIDGVPKPRGVYHKDNTPQITGPGNLVVTGSLLYDDWLTHHGFVPGSPGTTPGECLDGSGVENALQFFLGGNPRSASDNGVHSAFTKDAAGKDNFLLTIAVPAGVLFSGGPNATASVDGMPFSIQGSTDLDAWTQPVEEVPVQDGGNPNVPAGYSLRSFRLVQEPALNSKGFLRVKPWQAPAKRPNVLLIAVDDLRPWLGVYNPALTVSPNIDRLAASGRTFTRCYANSPTCGASRNSLLYGRRPGRTASDTNNDAVRLTSTNPPHPALPSLFRNHGYRTVAVGKISHYPGGLTGSGWATGPEELPGAWDVSTMPVGPWTTPERAMHGYANGVARQDSGSNALLRPVTQFQTGDDMTYPDGWTAA
;
A
#
# COMPACT_ATOMS: atom_id res chain seq x y z
N MET A 1 -39.69 -17.87 -29.42
CA MET A 1 -40.15 -16.47 -29.61
C MET A 1 -41.24 -16.07 -28.59
N LYS A 2 -41.05 -16.33 -27.28
CA LYS A 2 -41.97 -15.89 -26.18
C LYS A 2 -41.26 -15.66 -24.82
N ALA A 3 -39.93 -15.55 -24.79
CA ALA A 3 -39.17 -15.35 -23.54
C ALA A 3 -38.48 -13.97 -23.43
N THR A 4 -38.36 -13.22 -24.53
CA THR A 4 -37.69 -11.91 -24.57
C THR A 4 -38.61 -10.71 -24.29
N SER A 5 -39.94 -10.91 -24.18
CA SER A 5 -40.91 -9.81 -24.01
C SER A 5 -41.19 -9.44 -22.54
N ARG A 6 -41.00 -10.35 -21.58
CA ARG A 6 -41.29 -10.08 -20.16
C ARG A 6 -40.18 -9.31 -19.43
N PHE A 7 -38.93 -9.44 -19.88
CA PHE A 7 -37.80 -8.70 -19.30
C PHE A 7 -37.85 -7.20 -19.66
N PHE A 8 -38.31 -6.88 -20.87
CA PHE A 8 -38.42 -5.49 -21.34
C PHE A 8 -39.58 -4.73 -20.69
N GLN A 9 -40.70 -5.39 -20.39
CA GLN A 9 -41.82 -4.75 -19.70
C GLN A 9 -41.56 -4.48 -18.21
N HIS A 10 -40.77 -5.32 -17.52
CA HIS A 10 -40.37 -5.06 -16.13
C HIS A 10 -39.32 -3.95 -16.00
N PHE A 11 -38.40 -3.85 -16.98
CA PHE A 11 -37.38 -2.81 -17.00
C PHE A 11 -37.98 -1.41 -17.26
N VAL A 12 -38.97 -1.31 -18.16
CA VAL A 12 -39.65 -0.05 -18.48
C VAL A 12 -40.61 0.40 -17.35
N ALA A 13 -41.28 -0.52 -16.65
CA ALA A 13 -42.14 -0.16 -15.52
C ALA A 13 -41.36 0.34 -14.30
N THR A 14 -40.14 -0.17 -14.07
CA THR A 14 -39.25 0.26 -12.97
C THR A 14 -38.63 1.64 -13.25
N ILE A 15 -38.38 1.96 -14.53
CA ILE A 15 -37.90 3.30 -14.93
C ILE A 15 -39.03 4.34 -14.84
N ILE A 16 -40.29 3.97 -15.11
CA ILE A 16 -41.43 4.89 -15.02
C ILE A 16 -41.85 5.14 -13.55
N SER A 17 -41.71 4.17 -12.64
CA SER A 17 -41.95 4.43 -11.21
C SER A 17 -40.80 5.20 -10.53
N ALA A 18 -39.56 5.07 -11.00
CA ALA A 18 -38.43 5.89 -10.56
C ALA A 18 -38.46 7.32 -11.11
N ALA A 19 -39.08 7.55 -12.28
CA ALA A 19 -39.31 8.88 -12.84
C ALA A 19 -40.37 9.69 -12.07
N SER A 20 -41.08 9.08 -11.12
CA SER A 20 -42.11 9.74 -10.30
C SER A 20 -41.58 10.29 -8.96
N ALA A 21 -40.27 10.19 -8.70
CA ALA A 21 -39.63 10.69 -7.47
C ALA A 21 -38.52 11.74 -7.72
N ILE A 22 -38.32 12.18 -8.97
CA ILE A 22 -37.50 13.36 -9.27
C ILE A 22 -38.46 14.50 -9.61
N ALA A 23 -39.07 15.06 -8.57
CA ALA A 23 -39.47 16.46 -8.67
C ALA A 23 -38.17 17.26 -8.75
N ALA A 24 -37.75 17.61 -9.96
CA ALA A 24 -36.81 18.70 -10.17
C ALA A 24 -37.48 19.95 -9.61
N THR A 25 -37.28 20.22 -8.32
CA THR A 25 -37.64 21.51 -7.74
C THR A 25 -36.59 22.49 -8.26
N THR A 26 -37.04 23.40 -9.12
CA THR A 26 -36.16 24.41 -9.72
C THR A 26 -35.49 25.26 -8.64
N ASP A 27 -34.19 25.47 -8.79
CA ASP A 27 -33.42 26.41 -7.98
C ASP A 27 -34.08 27.79 -8.06
N LEU A 28 -34.21 28.49 -6.92
CA LEU A 28 -34.74 29.84 -6.87
C LEU A 28 -33.60 30.84 -6.79
N VAL A 29 -33.66 31.88 -7.62
CA VAL A 29 -32.64 32.92 -7.69
C VAL A 29 -33.08 34.14 -6.88
N TRP A 30 -32.18 34.66 -6.05
CA TRP A 30 -32.41 35.85 -5.24
C TRP A 30 -32.44 37.10 -6.08
N ASP A 31 -33.51 37.89 -5.92
CA ASP A 31 -33.61 39.21 -6.51
C ASP A 31 -34.47 40.09 -5.62
N THR A 32 -34.05 41.35 -5.44
CA THR A 32 -34.84 42.38 -4.72
C THR A 32 -35.25 43.55 -5.60
N SER A 33 -34.77 43.59 -6.85
CA SER A 33 -35.06 44.69 -7.78
C SER A 33 -36.39 44.48 -8.50
N ALA A 34 -37.20 45.53 -8.69
CA ALA A 34 -38.43 45.43 -9.49
C ALA A 34 -38.17 45.48 -11.02
N ALA A 35 -36.91 45.39 -11.46
CA ALA A 35 -36.50 45.52 -12.85
C ALA A 35 -36.52 44.17 -13.58
N THR A 36 -36.51 44.19 -14.92
CA THR A 36 -36.36 42.97 -15.73
C THR A 36 -34.93 42.43 -15.62
N GLY A 37 -34.78 41.18 -15.19
CA GLY A 37 -33.49 40.50 -15.01
C GLY A 37 -33.01 40.47 -13.56
N VAL A 38 -32.21 39.46 -13.19
CA VAL A 38 -31.72 39.28 -11.80
C VAL A 38 -30.67 40.32 -11.42
N GLN A 39 -30.95 41.18 -10.44
CA GLN A 39 -29.98 42.16 -9.92
C GLN A 39 -29.46 41.85 -8.51
N GLY A 40 -30.13 40.95 -7.78
CA GLY A 40 -29.76 40.58 -6.41
C GLY A 40 -30.09 41.69 -5.42
N GLY A 41 -29.24 41.91 -4.41
CA GLY A 41 -29.32 43.05 -3.49
C GLY A 41 -29.61 42.70 -2.02
N SER A 42 -29.75 43.73 -1.18
CA SER A 42 -30.09 43.57 0.24
C SER A 42 -31.60 43.45 0.43
N GLY A 43 -32.05 42.60 1.36
CA GLY A 43 -33.47 42.40 1.62
C GLY A 43 -33.75 41.40 2.74
N SER A 44 -35.03 41.14 3.00
CA SER A 44 -35.45 40.14 4.00
C SER A 44 -35.84 38.83 3.32
N TRP A 45 -35.33 37.72 3.85
CA TRP A 45 -35.75 36.39 3.48
C TRP A 45 -36.75 35.88 4.52
N THR A 46 -38.01 35.80 4.08
CA THR A 46 -39.12 35.18 4.81
C THR A 46 -39.85 34.22 3.87
N THR A 47 -40.73 33.37 4.40
CA THR A 47 -41.61 32.50 3.58
C THR A 47 -42.75 33.27 2.91
N SER A 48 -43.00 34.52 3.31
CA SER A 48 -44.12 35.34 2.81
C SER A 48 -43.72 36.39 1.77
N LEU A 49 -42.44 36.77 1.70
CA LEU A 49 -41.96 37.78 0.75
C LEU A 49 -41.57 37.15 -0.60
N THR A 50 -41.79 37.90 -1.67
CA THR A 50 -41.55 37.48 -3.05
C THR A 50 -40.20 37.97 -3.59
N ASN A 51 -39.12 37.68 -2.89
CA ASN A 51 -37.75 38.08 -3.26
C ASN A 51 -36.99 36.99 -4.06
N TRP A 52 -37.73 36.12 -4.75
CA TRP A 52 -37.20 34.98 -5.51
C TRP A 52 -37.76 34.94 -6.92
N THR A 53 -37.04 34.33 -7.85
CA THR A 53 -37.48 34.09 -9.24
C THR A 53 -36.99 32.73 -9.73
N ASP A 54 -37.80 32.05 -10.56
CA ASP A 54 -37.50 30.77 -11.21
C ASP A 54 -37.20 30.91 -12.72
N ASP A 55 -37.36 32.11 -13.29
CA ASP A 55 -37.28 32.39 -14.73
C ASP A 55 -36.24 33.48 -15.09
N GLY A 56 -35.32 33.79 -14.17
CA GLY A 56 -34.26 34.78 -14.42
C GLY A 56 -34.70 36.24 -14.23
N GLY A 57 -35.73 36.48 -13.42
CA GLY A 57 -36.15 37.82 -12.98
C GLY A 57 -37.37 38.39 -13.70
N ALA A 58 -38.16 37.57 -14.39
CA ALA A 58 -39.41 37.99 -15.02
C ALA A 58 -40.64 37.77 -14.11
N THR A 59 -40.65 36.70 -13.31
CA THR A 59 -41.70 36.37 -12.36
C THR A 59 -41.15 36.27 -10.94
N ARG A 60 -41.81 36.96 -9.99
CA ARG A 60 -41.47 36.88 -8.56
C ARG A 60 -42.31 35.83 -7.85
N VAL A 61 -41.65 35.03 -7.02
CA VAL A 61 -42.25 33.97 -6.21
C VAL A 61 -41.81 34.09 -4.75
N SER A 62 -42.63 33.56 -3.84
CA SER A 62 -42.27 33.39 -2.43
C SER A 62 -41.42 32.14 -2.23
N TRP A 63 -40.69 32.08 -1.11
CA TRP A 63 -39.98 30.87 -0.73
C TRP A 63 -40.96 29.79 -0.23
N ASP A 64 -41.06 28.67 -0.94
CA ASP A 64 -42.02 27.59 -0.69
C ASP A 64 -41.43 26.34 0.00
N GLY A 65 -40.19 26.42 0.52
CA GLY A 65 -39.66 25.45 1.49
C GLY A 65 -38.99 24.20 0.90
N ALA A 66 -38.89 23.15 1.73
CA ALA A 66 -37.91 22.05 1.65
C ALA A 66 -37.65 21.45 0.25
N GLY A 67 -36.36 21.24 -0.06
CA GLY A 67 -35.86 20.64 -1.29
C GLY A 67 -35.24 21.63 -2.28
N ARG A 68 -35.53 22.93 -2.14
CA ARG A 68 -35.02 23.96 -3.04
C ARG A 68 -33.62 24.48 -2.70
N SER A 69 -32.88 24.77 -3.76
CA SER A 69 -31.62 25.52 -3.73
C SER A 69 -31.89 27.02 -3.78
N ALA A 70 -31.19 27.78 -2.95
CA ALA A 70 -31.17 29.23 -2.99
C ALA A 70 -29.93 29.73 -3.73
N VAL A 71 -30.11 30.46 -4.82
CA VAL A 71 -29.03 30.89 -5.71
C VAL A 71 -28.88 32.41 -5.72
N PHE A 72 -27.69 32.91 -5.44
CA PHE A 72 -27.36 34.34 -5.42
C PHE A 72 -26.38 34.65 -6.57
N SER A 73 -26.92 34.87 -7.77
CA SER A 73 -26.14 34.92 -9.02
C SER A 73 -25.70 36.30 -9.49
N SER A 74 -26.24 37.37 -8.90
CA SER A 74 -25.83 38.74 -9.18
C SER A 74 -25.94 39.62 -7.93
N GLY A 75 -25.34 40.80 -7.97
CA GLY A 75 -25.42 41.79 -6.89
C GLY A 75 -24.69 41.38 -5.61
N THR A 76 -24.90 42.19 -4.57
CA THR A 76 -24.34 42.01 -3.21
C THR A 76 -25.28 42.58 -2.18
N GLY A 77 -25.12 42.18 -0.93
CA GLY A 77 -25.85 42.83 0.15
C GLY A 77 -25.99 42.03 1.43
N VAL A 78 -26.80 42.58 2.34
CA VAL A 78 -27.21 41.93 3.58
C VAL A 78 -28.59 41.31 3.38
N VAL A 79 -28.68 40.01 3.60
CA VAL A 79 -29.92 39.24 3.58
C VAL A 79 -30.32 38.96 5.03
N THR A 80 -31.42 39.56 5.46
CA THR A 80 -31.96 39.36 6.81
C THR A 80 -32.86 38.13 6.81
N VAL A 81 -32.38 37.02 7.37
CA VAL A 81 -33.14 35.77 7.50
C VAL A 81 -34.03 35.89 8.71
N SER A 82 -35.35 35.76 8.52
CA SER A 82 -36.33 35.90 9.60
C SER A 82 -37.06 34.58 9.84
N GLY A 83 -36.93 34.06 11.06
CA GLY A 83 -37.47 32.75 11.43
C GLY A 83 -36.59 31.61 10.92
N GLU A 84 -37.21 30.45 10.75
CA GLU A 84 -36.56 29.24 10.26
C GLU A 84 -36.92 29.02 8.79
N ILE A 85 -35.90 28.84 7.96
CA ILE A 85 -36.02 28.64 6.52
C ILE A 85 -35.44 27.28 6.14
N ASP A 86 -36.28 26.45 5.54
CA ASP A 86 -35.88 25.17 4.95
C ASP A 86 -35.16 25.35 3.62
N ILE A 87 -33.95 24.79 3.51
CA ILE A 87 -33.15 24.84 2.29
C ILE A 87 -32.45 23.48 2.03
N SER A 88 -32.26 23.12 0.76
CA SER A 88 -31.36 22.00 0.39
C SER A 88 -29.94 22.51 0.09
N SER A 89 -29.83 23.68 -0.54
CA SER A 89 -28.55 24.31 -0.80
C SER A 89 -28.62 25.84 -0.77
N LEU A 90 -27.46 26.46 -0.56
CA LEU A 90 -27.20 27.88 -0.67
C LEU A 90 -25.99 28.09 -1.58
N ALA A 91 -26.22 28.53 -2.81
CA ALA A 91 -25.19 28.80 -3.79
C ALA A 91 -25.04 30.31 -4.01
N VAL A 92 -23.83 30.82 -3.92
CA VAL A 92 -23.49 32.16 -4.40
C VAL A 92 -22.72 31.99 -5.70
N THR A 93 -23.12 32.71 -6.74
CA THR A 93 -22.41 32.76 -8.03
C THR A 93 -22.03 34.17 -8.48
N SER A 94 -22.49 35.18 -7.75
CA SER A 94 -22.11 36.57 -7.97
C SER A 94 -20.61 36.83 -7.72
N SER A 95 -19.98 37.57 -8.62
CA SER A 95 -18.63 38.14 -8.44
C SER A 95 -18.62 39.57 -7.89
N ALA A 96 -19.80 40.17 -7.69
CA ALA A 96 -19.90 41.51 -7.16
C ALA A 96 -19.48 41.54 -5.68
N SER A 97 -18.91 42.65 -5.20
CA SER A 97 -18.60 42.87 -3.78
C SER A 97 -19.02 44.25 -3.31
N SER A 98 -19.30 44.36 -2.00
CA SER A 98 -19.44 45.62 -1.29
C SER A 98 -18.61 45.59 -0.01
N THR A 99 -18.34 46.76 0.59
CA THR A 99 -17.68 46.84 1.89
C THR A 99 -18.74 46.79 2.99
N ILE A 100 -18.83 45.66 3.69
CA ILE A 100 -19.76 45.46 4.81
C ILE A 100 -18.92 45.26 6.07
N GLY A 101 -19.12 46.13 7.08
CA GLY A 101 -18.34 46.05 8.32
C GLY A 101 -16.83 46.25 8.14
N GLY A 102 -16.38 46.94 7.09
CA GLY A 102 -14.96 47.20 6.81
C GLY A 102 -14.22 46.11 6.03
N ARG A 103 -14.93 45.10 5.49
CA ARG A 103 -14.37 44.04 4.64
C ARG A 103 -15.17 43.88 3.36
N THR A 104 -14.51 43.42 2.30
CA THR A 104 -15.11 43.08 1.01
C THR A 104 -15.90 41.78 1.13
N VAL A 105 -17.23 41.87 1.05
CA VAL A 105 -18.19 40.75 1.15
C VAL A 105 -19.11 40.76 -0.06
N GLY A 106 -19.47 39.58 -0.56
CA GLY A 106 -20.52 39.42 -1.56
C GLY A 106 -21.89 39.47 -0.92
N TYR A 107 -22.23 38.42 -0.19
CA TYR A 107 -23.47 38.32 0.57
C TYR A 107 -23.21 38.02 2.04
N LEU A 108 -23.98 38.70 2.90
CA LEU A 108 -24.04 38.48 4.34
C LEU A 108 -25.44 38.00 4.72
N PHE A 109 -25.55 36.79 5.25
CA PHE A 109 -26.79 36.27 5.82
C PHE A 109 -26.81 36.51 7.32
N ASN A 110 -27.82 37.25 7.82
CA ASN A 110 -27.89 37.67 9.21
C ASN A 110 -29.26 37.38 9.83
N GLY A 111 -29.25 36.95 11.10
CA GLY A 111 -30.46 36.53 11.83
C GLY A 111 -30.96 35.14 11.42
N GLY A 112 -32.02 34.67 12.07
CA GLY A 112 -32.75 33.45 11.68
C GLY A 112 -31.94 32.15 11.66
N ILE A 113 -32.59 31.12 11.12
CA ILE A 113 -32.08 29.74 11.04
C ILE A 113 -32.23 29.24 9.60
N PHE A 114 -31.16 28.65 9.05
CA PHE A 114 -31.23 27.78 7.89
C PHE A 114 -31.26 26.32 8.36
N ARG A 115 -32.36 25.62 8.08
CA ARG A 115 -32.52 24.20 8.41
C ARG A 115 -32.23 23.36 7.18
N PHE A 116 -31.19 22.53 7.26
CA PHE A 116 -30.94 21.45 6.33
C PHE A 116 -31.67 20.18 6.80
N GLY A 117 -32.17 19.38 5.85
CA GLY A 117 -32.92 18.17 6.15
C GLY A 117 -32.06 16.99 6.62
N SER A 118 -32.56 15.78 6.38
CA SER A 118 -31.79 14.53 6.56
C SER A 118 -30.71 14.34 5.50
N GLU A 119 -30.84 15.00 4.36
CA GLU A 119 -29.80 15.06 3.33
C GLU A 119 -28.78 16.15 3.65
N ARG A 120 -27.55 15.97 3.16
CA ARG A 120 -26.46 16.92 3.39
C ARG A 120 -26.75 18.23 2.67
N GLY A 121 -26.83 19.30 3.45
CA GLY A 121 -26.94 20.66 2.94
C GLY A 121 -25.71 21.08 2.15
N LYS A 122 -25.87 21.87 1.10
CA LYS A 122 -24.72 22.36 0.30
C LYS A 122 -24.56 23.87 0.42
N ILE A 123 -23.33 24.34 0.59
CA ILE A 123 -22.97 25.75 0.42
C ILE A 123 -21.86 25.84 -0.61
N ASP A 124 -22.15 26.50 -1.74
CA ASP A 124 -21.23 26.63 -2.86
C ASP A 124 -20.86 28.10 -3.07
N CYS A 125 -19.56 28.39 -3.09
CA CYS A 125 -18.98 29.68 -3.43
C CYS A 125 -17.72 29.46 -4.28
N GLU A 126 -17.80 29.53 -5.61
CA GLU A 126 -16.72 29.13 -6.52
C GLU A 126 -15.60 30.17 -6.70
N LEU A 127 -14.56 29.80 -7.46
CA LEU A 127 -13.42 30.65 -7.81
C LEU A 127 -13.88 31.92 -8.57
N GLY A 128 -13.32 33.08 -8.19
CA GLY A 128 -13.65 34.37 -8.81
C GLY A 128 -14.85 35.10 -8.19
N GLN A 129 -15.48 34.51 -7.17
CA GLN A 129 -16.55 35.12 -6.40
C GLN A 129 -16.00 35.91 -5.20
N THR A 130 -16.88 36.53 -4.42
CA THR A 130 -16.55 37.33 -3.23
C THR A 130 -16.98 36.63 -1.96
N THR A 131 -16.38 36.98 -0.81
CA THR A 131 -16.58 36.28 0.46
C THR A 131 -18.07 36.15 0.81
N LEU A 132 -18.50 34.93 1.13
CA LEU A 132 -19.83 34.62 1.65
C LEU A 132 -19.75 34.54 3.18
N GLN A 133 -20.55 35.34 3.87
CA GLN A 133 -20.64 35.28 5.33
C GLN A 133 -22.02 34.82 5.78
N VAL A 134 -22.05 33.81 6.64
CA VAL A 134 -23.28 33.25 7.22
C VAL A 134 -23.25 33.42 8.73
N ASN A 135 -23.93 34.47 9.20
CA ASN A 135 -24.17 34.69 10.63
C ASN A 135 -25.43 33.96 11.13
N SER A 136 -26.34 33.62 10.23
CA SER A 136 -27.51 32.78 10.51
C SER A 136 -27.08 31.43 11.08
N GLN A 137 -27.87 30.89 12.03
CA GLN A 137 -27.66 29.56 12.57
C GLN A 137 -27.93 28.51 11.48
N LEU A 138 -27.09 27.48 11.43
CA LEU A 138 -27.28 26.30 10.60
C LEU A 138 -27.70 25.12 11.49
N THR A 139 -28.78 24.43 11.09
CA THR A 139 -29.26 23.21 11.77
C THR A 139 -29.47 22.08 10.77
N GLY A 140 -29.62 20.85 11.26
CA GLY A 140 -29.93 19.69 10.42
C GLY A 140 -29.09 18.46 10.73
N THR A 141 -29.63 17.29 10.38
CA THR A 141 -29.00 15.99 10.66
C THR A 141 -28.16 15.47 9.50
N GLY A 142 -28.40 15.92 8.26
CA GLY A 142 -27.59 15.55 7.09
C GLY A 142 -26.20 16.20 7.05
N GLY A 143 -25.97 17.25 7.83
CA GLY A 143 -24.71 17.98 7.88
C GLY A 143 -24.53 18.95 6.72
N LEU A 144 -23.29 19.38 6.50
CA LEU A 144 -22.93 20.39 5.50
C LEU A 144 -21.89 19.84 4.52
N GLN A 145 -22.01 20.21 3.25
CA GLN A 145 -21.04 20.08 2.18
C GLN A 145 -20.69 21.48 1.72
N VAL A 146 -19.39 21.79 1.62
CA VAL A 146 -18.88 23.13 1.32
C VAL A 146 -17.95 23.06 0.13
N ARG A 147 -18.21 23.89 -0.88
CA ARG A 147 -17.23 24.27 -1.89
C ARG A 147 -16.92 25.74 -1.76
N SER A 148 -15.63 26.08 -1.69
CA SER A 148 -15.20 27.47 -1.66
C SER A 148 -14.07 27.72 -2.65
N GLY A 149 -14.04 28.92 -3.24
CA GLY A 149 -13.05 29.34 -4.23
C GLY A 149 -11.79 29.97 -3.64
N GLY A 150 -11.64 29.97 -2.31
CA GLY A 150 -10.57 30.70 -1.63
C GLY A 150 -9.17 30.20 -1.97
N ALA A 151 -8.37 31.09 -2.56
CA ALA A 151 -6.92 30.92 -2.72
C ALA A 151 -6.17 31.29 -1.43
N ASP A 152 -4.93 30.78 -1.31
CA ASP A 152 -4.04 31.02 -0.17
C ASP A 152 -3.34 32.40 -0.24
N THR A 153 -3.61 33.21 -1.27
CA THR A 153 -2.88 34.46 -1.53
C THR A 153 -3.44 35.68 -0.79
N GLY A 154 -4.38 35.48 0.14
CA GLY A 154 -5.01 36.57 0.91
C GLY A 154 -6.14 37.30 0.18
N SER A 155 -6.45 36.90 -1.06
CA SER A 155 -7.61 37.36 -1.81
C SER A 155 -8.83 36.50 -1.47
N ALA A 156 -9.96 37.14 -1.12
CA ALA A 156 -11.30 36.55 -1.13
C ALA A 156 -11.57 35.74 -2.42
N PRO A 157 -12.45 34.72 -2.43
CA PRO A 157 -13.54 34.49 -1.46
C PRO A 157 -13.31 33.38 -0.45
N TRP A 158 -13.77 33.59 0.79
CA TRP A 158 -13.93 32.52 1.77
C TRP A 158 -15.42 32.32 2.08
N LEU A 159 -15.82 31.09 2.44
CA LEU A 159 -17.04 30.90 3.20
C LEU A 159 -16.70 31.16 4.67
N VAL A 160 -17.42 32.07 5.32
CA VAL A 160 -17.23 32.34 6.74
C VAL A 160 -18.48 31.99 7.51
N LEU A 161 -18.35 31.05 8.44
CA LEU A 161 -19.42 30.69 9.37
C LEU A 161 -19.25 31.45 10.68
N HIS A 162 -20.34 32.06 11.13
CA HIS A 162 -20.42 32.79 12.40
C HIS A 162 -21.56 32.33 13.30
N GLY A 163 -22.65 31.79 12.75
CA GLY A 163 -23.80 31.32 13.52
C GLY A 163 -23.46 30.30 14.61
N ASP A 164 -24.33 30.12 15.59
CA ASP A 164 -24.18 29.03 16.56
C ASP A 164 -24.71 27.72 15.96
N ASN A 165 -23.80 26.91 15.43
CA ASN A 165 -24.13 25.75 14.61
C ASN A 165 -24.06 24.43 15.41
N ARG A 166 -24.24 24.47 16.73
CA ARG A 166 -24.23 23.27 17.60
C ARG A 166 -25.35 22.26 17.26
N GLU A 167 -26.44 22.72 16.66
CA GLU A 167 -27.56 21.89 16.24
C GLU A 167 -27.39 21.27 14.83
N LEU A 168 -26.29 21.60 14.13
CA LEU A 168 -25.85 20.87 12.95
C LEU A 168 -25.09 19.62 13.40
N THR A 169 -25.54 18.42 13.03
CA THR A 169 -25.01 17.16 13.60
C THR A 169 -24.45 16.16 12.58
N GLY A 170 -24.65 16.36 11.28
CA GLY A 170 -24.17 15.46 10.22
C GLY A 170 -22.73 15.68 9.74
N GLY A 171 -21.94 16.48 10.47
CA GLY A 171 -20.57 16.82 10.11
C GLY A 171 -20.47 17.93 9.06
N ILE A 172 -19.29 18.53 8.95
CA ILE A 172 -18.95 19.55 7.94
C ILE A 172 -17.96 18.92 6.97
N HIS A 173 -18.30 18.90 5.69
CA HIS A 173 -17.50 18.30 4.64
C HIS A 173 -17.03 19.35 3.64
N MET A 174 -15.74 19.60 3.59
CA MET A 174 -15.15 20.56 2.66
C MET A 174 -14.54 19.86 1.45
N GLU A 175 -14.98 20.23 0.25
CA GLU A 175 -14.43 19.70 -1.00
C GLU A 175 -13.37 20.63 -1.61
N SER A 176 -13.43 21.94 -1.33
CA SER A 176 -12.51 22.93 -1.87
C SER A 176 -12.43 24.24 -1.06
N GLY A 177 -11.32 24.95 -1.23
CA GLY A 177 -11.07 26.30 -0.69
C GLY A 177 -10.87 26.36 0.82
N LEU A 178 -11.23 27.47 1.45
CA LEU A 178 -11.02 27.70 2.89
C LEU A 178 -12.32 28.07 3.59
N LEU A 179 -12.58 27.40 4.72
CA LEU A 179 -13.64 27.75 5.67
C LEU A 179 -13.10 28.68 6.74
N GLY A 180 -13.64 29.90 6.77
CA GLY A 180 -13.41 30.90 7.79
C GLY A 180 -14.14 30.55 9.09
N ILE A 181 -13.41 30.41 10.19
CA ILE A 181 -13.97 30.14 11.52
C ILE A 181 -13.61 31.27 12.47
N ALA A 182 -14.63 31.92 13.03
CA ALA A 182 -14.43 33.04 13.96
C ALA A 182 -14.47 32.63 15.43
N ARG A 183 -15.25 31.59 15.74
CA ARG A 183 -15.51 31.09 17.10
C ARG A 183 -15.85 29.59 17.06
N PRO A 184 -15.67 28.84 18.15
CA PRO A 184 -15.93 27.40 18.17
C PRO A 184 -17.38 27.05 17.80
N GLU A 185 -18.33 27.90 18.19
CA GLU A 185 -19.75 27.75 17.88
C GLU A 185 -20.06 27.64 16.39
N ALA A 186 -19.24 28.28 15.54
CA ALA A 186 -19.44 28.31 14.09
C ALA A 186 -19.32 26.93 13.44
N VAL A 187 -18.66 25.98 14.10
CA VAL A 187 -18.55 24.60 13.62
C VAL A 187 -19.19 23.59 14.58
N GLY A 188 -19.70 24.05 15.73
CA GLY A 188 -20.30 23.19 16.75
C GLY A 188 -19.35 22.08 17.19
N THR A 189 -19.90 20.89 17.50
CA THR A 189 -19.12 19.69 17.83
C THR A 189 -18.93 18.76 16.63
N ASN A 190 -19.07 19.27 15.41
CA ASN A 190 -19.03 18.45 14.19
C ASN A 190 -17.64 17.84 13.95
N VAL A 191 -17.61 16.66 13.33
CA VAL A 191 -16.44 16.19 12.60
C VAL A 191 -16.27 17.06 11.36
N ILE A 192 -15.06 17.59 11.15
CA ILE A 192 -14.71 18.41 10.00
C ILE A 192 -13.85 17.58 9.06
N ARG A 193 -14.39 17.22 7.90
CA ARG A 193 -13.69 16.51 6.84
C ARG A 193 -13.16 17.51 5.82
N LEU A 194 -11.86 17.46 5.55
CA LEU A 194 -11.19 18.28 4.56
C LEU A 194 -10.74 17.38 3.40
N GLN A 195 -11.26 17.60 2.20
CA GLN A 195 -10.91 16.90 0.97
C GLN A 195 -10.15 17.80 -0.02
N GLY A 196 -9.48 17.17 -1.00
CA GLY A 196 -8.92 17.87 -2.15
C GLY A 196 -7.84 18.87 -1.76
N GLN A 197 -8.09 20.17 -2.01
CA GLN A 197 -7.21 21.27 -1.60
C GLN A 197 -7.90 22.17 -0.56
N SER A 198 -8.84 21.62 0.22
CA SER A 198 -9.63 22.41 1.17
C SER A 198 -8.86 22.77 2.44
N GLY A 199 -9.47 23.51 3.36
CA GLY A 199 -8.78 23.93 4.58
C GLY A 199 -9.57 24.85 5.49
N ILE A 200 -8.94 25.18 6.61
CA ILE A 200 -9.45 26.11 7.61
C ILE A 200 -8.66 27.41 7.53
N PHE A 201 -9.38 28.52 7.57
CA PHE A 201 -8.84 29.85 7.77
C PHE A 201 -9.35 30.39 9.10
N ALA A 202 -8.46 30.60 10.08
CA ALA A 202 -8.88 30.94 11.44
C ALA A 202 -7.77 31.60 12.28
N PRO A 203 -8.11 32.34 13.35
CA PRO A 203 -9.42 32.91 13.60
C PRO A 203 -9.69 34.06 12.63
N VAL A 204 -10.90 34.11 12.08
CA VAL A 204 -11.34 35.25 11.26
C VAL A 204 -12.02 36.31 12.12
N THR A 205 -11.65 37.57 11.92
CA THR A 205 -12.26 38.71 12.62
C THR A 205 -13.24 39.39 11.68
N HIS A 206 -14.53 39.11 11.80
CA HIS A 206 -15.55 39.84 11.05
C HIS A 206 -16.41 40.65 12.02
N SER A 207 -16.47 41.95 11.76
CA SER A 207 -17.44 42.88 12.31
C SER A 207 -18.80 42.55 11.70
N GLY A 208 -19.52 41.59 12.28
CA GLY A 208 -20.95 41.46 12.01
C GLY A 208 -21.63 42.78 12.38
N ILE A 209 -22.40 43.35 11.44
CA ILE A 209 -23.37 44.38 11.81
C ILE A 209 -24.40 43.68 12.70
N GLY A 210 -24.33 43.95 14.01
CA GLY A 210 -25.35 43.57 14.99
C GLY A 210 -25.68 42.08 15.07
N THR A 211 -24.93 41.33 15.86
CA THR A 211 -25.43 40.36 16.87
C THR A 211 -24.22 39.87 17.67
N GLY A 212 -24.35 39.88 19.00
CA GLY A 212 -23.26 39.81 19.97
C GLY A 212 -22.33 38.61 19.84
N GLY A 213 -21.04 38.91 19.97
CA GLY A 213 -19.95 37.94 19.97
C GLY A 213 -18.69 38.60 19.44
N ALA A 214 -18.13 39.53 20.22
CA ALA A 214 -16.78 39.99 19.97
C ALA A 214 -15.87 38.76 19.85
N VAL A 215 -15.05 38.73 18.79
CA VAL A 215 -13.89 37.83 18.68
C VAL A 215 -13.20 37.77 20.03
N SER A 216 -12.71 36.59 20.44
CA SER A 216 -11.86 36.48 21.63
C SER A 216 -10.82 37.61 21.63
N PRO A 217 -10.79 38.50 22.64
CA PRO A 217 -9.84 39.62 22.71
C PRO A 217 -8.38 39.20 22.60
N THR A 218 -8.10 37.91 22.79
CA THR A 218 -6.76 37.31 22.85
C THR A 218 -6.19 36.89 21.48
N GLY A 219 -6.98 36.93 20.39
CA GLY A 219 -6.51 36.44 19.09
C GLY A 219 -6.30 34.91 19.05
N GLN A 220 -6.86 34.18 20.00
CA GLN A 220 -6.80 32.71 20.10
C GLN A 220 -8.16 32.06 19.79
N LEU A 221 -8.14 30.95 19.06
CA LEU A 221 -9.28 30.05 18.83
C LEU A 221 -8.90 28.64 19.28
N SER A 222 -9.79 27.93 19.95
CA SER A 222 -9.57 26.55 20.37
C SER A 222 -10.73 25.68 19.92
N LEU A 223 -10.44 24.60 19.19
CA LEU A 223 -11.43 23.69 18.62
C LEU A 223 -11.25 22.29 19.21
N GLN A 224 -12.36 21.68 19.63
CA GLN A 224 -12.43 20.30 20.14
C GLN A 224 -12.86 19.31 19.05
N ASN A 225 -13.09 19.80 17.83
CA ASN A 225 -13.59 19.03 16.70
C ASN A 225 -12.58 17.97 16.26
N GLU A 226 -13.07 16.77 15.90
CA GLU A 226 -12.26 15.83 15.12
C GLU A 226 -12.06 16.40 13.71
N ILE A 227 -10.81 16.37 13.23
CA ILE A 227 -10.45 16.81 11.89
C ILE A 227 -9.98 15.60 11.07
N GLN A 228 -10.63 15.33 9.94
CA GLN A 228 -10.26 14.25 9.03
C GLN A 228 -9.62 14.84 7.76
N LEU A 229 -8.38 14.45 7.48
CA LEU A 229 -7.60 14.94 6.35
C LEU A 229 -7.65 13.95 5.18
N GLU A 230 -8.14 14.41 4.04
CA GLU A 230 -8.16 13.72 2.76
C GLU A 230 -7.59 14.68 1.69
N GLY A 231 -6.56 14.30 0.94
CA GLY A 231 -5.89 15.24 0.01
C GLY A 231 -4.89 16.20 0.70
N SER A 232 -4.73 17.42 0.19
CA SER A 232 -3.72 18.39 0.62
C SER A 232 -4.36 19.59 1.31
N ASN A 233 -4.41 19.53 2.65
CA ASN A 233 -5.30 20.37 3.44
C ASN A 233 -4.57 21.53 4.09
N ARG A 234 -5.21 22.70 4.09
CA ARG A 234 -4.59 23.97 4.50
C ARG A 234 -5.11 24.42 5.87
N PHE A 235 -4.21 24.92 6.69
CA PHE A 235 -4.53 25.57 7.96
C PHE A 235 -3.85 26.93 7.96
N ARG A 236 -4.63 27.97 7.59
CA ARG A 236 -4.13 29.32 7.42
C ARG A 236 -4.40 30.14 8.68
N ILE A 237 -3.34 30.54 9.39
CA ILE A 237 -3.41 31.34 10.62
C ILE A 237 -2.66 32.66 10.42
N TRP A 238 -3.28 33.80 10.72
CA TRP A 238 -2.72 35.12 10.35
C TRP A 238 -2.23 35.98 11.49
N GLY A 239 -1.14 36.71 11.20
CA GLY A 239 -0.56 37.69 12.10
C GLY A 239 -0.05 37.01 13.36
N ASN A 240 -0.31 37.61 14.51
CA ASN A 240 0.07 37.08 15.83
C ASN A 240 -1.01 36.18 16.46
N ARG A 241 -1.93 35.62 15.67
CA ARG A 241 -3.04 34.80 16.18
C ARG A 241 -2.62 33.35 16.41
N THR A 242 -3.39 32.67 17.26
CA THR A 242 -3.17 31.25 17.59
C THR A 242 -4.45 30.45 17.36
N VAL A 243 -4.33 29.28 16.75
CA VAL A 243 -5.40 28.27 16.71
C VAL A 243 -4.91 27.01 17.37
N GLU A 244 -5.69 26.47 18.29
CA GLU A 244 -5.43 25.20 18.96
C GLU A 244 -6.45 24.16 18.52
N LEU A 245 -5.97 23.02 18.04
CA LEU A 245 -6.77 21.85 17.69
C LEU A 245 -6.56 20.79 18.78
N ASN A 246 -7.52 20.72 19.69
CA ASN A 246 -7.53 19.78 20.83
C ASN A 246 -8.17 18.43 20.48
N GLY A 247 -8.97 18.37 19.41
CA GLY A 247 -9.57 17.13 18.93
C GLY A 247 -8.56 16.22 18.22
N ILE A 248 -8.98 15.00 17.90
CA ILE A 248 -8.16 14.02 17.17
C ILE A 248 -8.03 14.47 15.70
N ILE A 249 -6.83 14.35 15.15
CA ILE A 249 -6.59 14.56 13.71
C ILE A 249 -6.33 13.20 13.06
N THR A 250 -7.12 12.84 12.05
CA THR A 250 -7.04 11.52 11.38
C THR A 250 -6.97 11.68 9.86
N GLY A 251 -6.84 10.56 9.14
CA GLY A 251 -6.86 10.53 7.68
C GLY A 251 -5.48 10.40 7.04
N ARG A 252 -5.44 10.29 5.71
CA ARG A 252 -4.20 10.10 4.92
C ARG A 252 -3.74 11.36 4.22
N GLY A 253 -4.52 12.44 4.28
CA GLY A 253 -4.18 13.71 3.67
C GLY A 253 -3.04 14.44 4.38
N SER A 254 -2.39 15.36 3.66
CA SER A 254 -1.34 16.21 4.19
C SER A 254 -1.90 17.41 4.96
N LEU A 255 -1.10 17.89 5.92
CA LEU A 255 -1.34 19.10 6.70
C LEU A 255 -0.39 20.20 6.20
N ARG A 256 -0.93 21.30 5.70
CA ARG A 256 -0.16 22.48 5.28
C ARG A 256 -0.49 23.66 6.19
N LYS A 257 0.42 24.01 7.08
CA LYS A 257 0.33 25.20 7.93
C LYS A 257 0.81 26.42 7.13
N THR A 258 -0.08 27.38 6.92
CA THR A 258 0.22 28.63 6.19
C THR A 258 -0.10 29.87 7.03
N GLY A 259 0.38 31.04 6.58
CA GLY A 259 0.25 32.32 7.28
C GLY A 259 1.11 32.44 8.55
N ASP A 260 1.39 33.66 8.97
CA ASP A 260 2.42 33.96 9.99
C ASP A 260 2.06 33.54 11.44
N GLY A 261 0.81 33.14 11.70
CA GLY A 261 0.33 32.79 13.04
C GLY A 261 0.76 31.41 13.52
N THR A 262 0.26 31.03 14.70
CA THR A 262 0.58 29.74 15.35
C THR A 262 -0.58 28.75 15.25
N LEU A 263 -0.29 27.52 14.84
CA LEU A 263 -1.21 26.38 14.94
C LEU A 263 -0.67 25.41 15.99
N ILE A 264 -1.47 25.11 17.02
CA ILE A 264 -1.13 24.17 18.09
C ILE A 264 -1.93 22.88 17.86
N LEU A 265 -1.24 21.75 17.80
CA LEU A 265 -1.83 20.42 17.77
C LEU A 265 -1.61 19.79 19.15
N SER A 266 -2.66 19.76 19.97
CA SER A 266 -2.63 19.30 21.37
C SER A 266 -3.42 18.01 21.57
N GLY A 267 -4.34 17.68 20.66
CA GLY A 267 -4.99 16.36 20.61
C GLY A 267 -4.06 15.25 20.12
N SER A 268 -4.55 14.02 20.13
CA SER A 268 -3.86 12.91 19.44
C SER A 268 -3.92 13.14 17.93
N ALA A 269 -2.77 13.37 17.29
CA ALA A 269 -2.69 13.35 15.83
C ALA A 269 -2.28 11.94 15.37
N GLY A 270 -3.07 11.38 14.46
CA GLY A 270 -2.88 10.08 13.83
C GLY A 270 -3.05 10.15 12.32
N HIS A 271 -2.96 11.34 11.73
CA HIS A 271 -2.92 11.49 10.28
C HIS A 271 -1.66 10.84 9.73
N LYS A 272 -1.72 10.39 8.48
CA LYS A 272 -0.65 9.60 7.83
C LYS A 272 0.05 10.35 6.68
N GLY A 273 -0.42 11.55 6.35
CA GLY A 273 0.13 12.35 5.27
C GLY A 273 1.27 13.27 5.68
N ASP A 274 1.89 13.90 4.68
CA ASP A 274 2.98 14.85 4.86
C ASP A 274 2.57 16.08 5.67
N THR A 275 3.53 16.71 6.30
CA THR A 275 3.33 17.95 7.05
C THR A 275 4.22 19.05 6.49
N SER A 276 3.62 20.13 6.00
CA SER A 276 4.35 21.30 5.52
C SER A 276 4.07 22.51 6.41
N VAL A 277 5.13 23.17 6.87
CA VAL A 277 5.05 24.48 7.53
C VAL A 277 5.59 25.52 6.56
N GLU A 278 4.68 26.27 5.95
CA GLU A 278 5.01 27.22 4.90
C GLU A 278 5.25 28.63 5.42
N ALA A 279 4.61 28.96 6.54
CA ALA A 279 4.83 30.19 7.30
C ALA A 279 4.31 30.04 8.73
N GLY A 280 4.87 30.85 9.63
CA GLY A 280 4.50 30.88 11.05
C GLY A 280 4.93 29.62 11.79
N ILE A 281 4.23 29.30 12.88
CA ILE A 281 4.64 28.23 13.80
C ILE A 281 3.60 27.10 13.77
N LEU A 282 4.06 25.86 13.61
CA LEU A 282 3.32 24.65 13.97
C LEU A 282 3.86 24.14 15.31
N SER A 283 3.05 24.14 16.36
CA SER A 283 3.42 23.67 17.69
C SER A 283 2.77 22.32 17.98
N LEU A 284 3.56 21.33 18.37
CA LEU A 284 3.10 19.99 18.71
C LEU A 284 3.17 19.78 20.21
N GLY A 285 2.04 19.50 20.85
CA GLY A 285 1.98 19.18 22.29
C GLY A 285 2.38 17.73 22.60
N ASN A 286 2.41 16.86 21.59
CA ASN A 286 2.72 15.44 21.67
C ASN A 286 3.50 15.02 20.40
N ALA A 287 4.27 13.93 20.46
CA ALA A 287 4.91 13.33 19.29
C ALA A 287 3.83 12.66 18.41
N THR A 288 3.41 13.35 17.34
CA THR A 288 2.18 13.01 16.60
C THR A 288 2.32 13.18 15.09
N LEU A 289 3.52 13.51 14.60
CA LEU A 289 3.77 13.44 13.17
C LEU A 289 3.72 11.99 12.72
N ALA A 290 3.50 11.79 11.42
CA ALA A 290 3.46 10.44 10.89
C ALA A 290 4.88 9.92 10.69
N ASP A 291 5.21 8.81 11.36
CA ASP A 291 6.52 8.11 11.40
C ASP A 291 7.24 7.95 10.04
N HIS A 292 6.52 8.04 8.92
CA HIS A 292 7.03 7.83 7.57
C HIS A 292 6.68 8.94 6.57
N SER A 293 5.96 9.98 6.99
CA SER A 293 5.64 11.10 6.12
C SER A 293 6.81 12.08 6.01
N ALA A 294 6.78 12.93 4.99
CA ALA A 294 7.72 14.01 4.85
C ALA A 294 7.30 15.23 5.68
N VAL A 295 8.28 15.85 6.32
CA VAL A 295 8.15 17.19 6.89
C VAL A 295 8.84 18.20 5.98
N HIS A 296 8.12 19.24 5.57
CA HIS A 296 8.64 20.33 4.77
C HIS A 296 8.60 21.63 5.58
N LEU A 297 9.76 22.21 5.88
CA LEU A 297 9.87 23.54 6.49
C LEU A 297 10.30 24.51 5.39
N LEU A 298 9.42 25.44 5.00
CA LEU A 298 9.77 26.48 4.02
C LEU A 298 10.20 27.76 4.74
N THR A 299 10.66 28.73 3.96
CA THR A 299 11.19 29.99 4.48
C THR A 299 10.11 30.72 5.30
N GLY A 300 10.39 30.94 6.59
CA GLY A 300 9.46 31.57 7.52
C GLY A 300 8.53 30.59 8.25
N GLY A 301 8.65 29.29 8.00
CA GLY A 301 8.00 28.22 8.74
C GLY A 301 8.89 27.65 9.86
N GLU A 302 8.29 27.45 11.03
CA GLU A 302 8.94 26.85 12.20
C GLU A 302 8.08 25.73 12.79
N ILE A 303 8.72 24.66 13.26
CA ILE A 303 8.05 23.62 14.05
C ILE A 303 8.53 23.66 15.50
N ASN A 304 7.60 23.85 16.44
CA ASN A 304 7.85 23.84 17.87
C ASN A 304 7.45 22.48 18.46
N LEU A 305 8.42 21.66 18.82
CA LEU A 305 8.22 20.36 19.47
C LEU A 305 8.04 20.57 20.97
N ALA A 306 6.84 20.98 21.39
CA ALA A 306 6.48 21.31 22.77
C ALA A 306 6.25 20.08 23.67
N HIS A 307 6.98 18.99 23.42
CA HIS A 307 6.96 17.73 24.17
C HIS A 307 8.39 17.23 24.40
N GLY A 308 8.57 16.30 25.35
CA GLY A 308 9.89 15.72 25.66
C GLY A 308 10.26 14.46 24.85
N GLU A 309 9.31 13.92 24.10
CA GLU A 309 9.48 12.68 23.32
C GLU A 309 10.15 12.94 21.96
N ALA A 310 10.70 11.87 21.36
CA ALA A 310 11.17 11.90 19.98
C ALA A 310 9.99 11.69 19.03
N ASP A 311 9.79 12.60 18.09
CA ASP A 311 8.83 12.46 17.01
C ASP A 311 9.53 11.92 15.76
N VAL A 312 8.99 10.89 15.11
CA VAL A 312 9.66 10.15 14.02
C VAL A 312 9.03 10.54 12.69
N VAL A 313 9.84 10.72 11.65
CA VAL A 313 9.36 11.04 10.29
C VAL A 313 10.20 10.35 9.22
N GLY A 314 9.64 10.19 8.02
CA GLY A 314 10.31 9.55 6.90
C GLY A 314 11.31 10.47 6.20
N ALA A 315 11.01 11.76 6.08
CA ALA A 315 11.90 12.72 5.45
C ALA A 315 11.77 14.11 6.09
N LEU A 316 12.84 14.89 5.98
CA LEU A 316 12.83 16.30 6.33
C LEU A 316 13.43 17.10 5.17
N THR A 317 12.72 18.12 4.71
CA THR A 317 13.21 19.10 3.75
C THR A 317 13.12 20.47 4.38
N ILE A 318 14.21 21.25 4.32
CA ILE A 318 14.22 22.65 4.77
C ILE A 318 14.58 23.53 3.58
N ASP A 319 13.70 24.47 3.24
CA ASP A 319 13.86 25.39 2.10
C ASP A 319 14.16 24.65 0.78
N GLY A 320 13.45 23.55 0.55
CA GLY A 320 13.65 22.68 -0.62
C GLY A 320 14.91 21.81 -0.58
N VAL A 321 15.74 21.92 0.46
CA VAL A 321 16.96 21.12 0.64
C VAL A 321 16.67 19.89 1.52
N PRO A 322 16.76 18.65 0.98
CA PRO A 322 16.59 17.44 1.77
C PRO A 322 17.65 17.34 2.87
N LYS A 323 17.24 16.87 4.04
CA LYS A 323 18.11 16.64 5.19
C LYS A 323 18.41 15.14 5.35
N PRO A 324 19.66 14.76 5.67
CA PRO A 324 20.03 13.35 5.83
C PRO A 324 19.30 12.71 7.02
N ARG A 325 19.36 11.37 7.12
CA ARG A 325 18.90 10.67 8.33
C ARG A 325 19.63 11.20 9.57
N GLY A 326 18.92 11.39 10.66
CA GLY A 326 19.48 11.96 11.88
C GLY A 326 18.45 12.50 12.85
N VAL A 327 18.94 13.10 13.94
CA VAL A 327 18.12 13.74 14.97
C VAL A 327 18.25 15.26 14.83
N TYR A 328 17.12 15.94 14.69
CA TYR A 328 17.02 17.37 14.50
C TYR A 328 16.32 18.01 15.71
N HIS A 329 16.92 19.07 16.24
CA HIS A 329 16.45 19.77 17.43
C HIS A 329 16.93 21.23 17.42
N LYS A 330 16.44 22.04 18.36
CA LYS A 330 16.73 23.48 18.43
C LYS A 330 18.21 23.87 18.34
N ASP A 331 19.09 23.06 18.92
CA ASP A 331 20.53 23.39 18.98
C ASP A 331 21.28 23.11 17.65
N ASN A 332 20.70 22.31 16.74
CA ASN A 332 21.33 21.99 15.45
C ASN A 332 20.50 22.41 14.23
N THR A 333 19.25 22.83 14.41
CA THR A 333 18.31 23.17 13.35
C THR A 333 17.46 24.38 13.74
N PRO A 334 17.75 25.58 13.22
CA PRO A 334 17.08 26.82 13.64
C PRO A 334 15.55 26.84 13.43
N GLN A 335 15.03 26.10 12.45
CA GLN A 335 13.60 26.01 12.15
C GLN A 335 12.84 25.05 13.08
N ILE A 336 13.54 24.37 14.01
CA ILE A 336 12.95 23.52 15.03
C ILE A 336 13.15 24.20 16.38
N THR A 337 12.08 24.33 17.16
CA THR A 337 12.11 24.88 18.52
C THR A 337 11.46 23.93 19.51
N GLY A 338 11.45 24.30 20.79
CA GLY A 338 10.92 23.46 21.85
C GLY A 338 11.92 22.44 22.43
N PRO A 339 11.53 21.70 23.47
CA PRO A 339 12.37 20.70 24.13
C PRO A 339 12.49 19.34 23.40
N GLY A 340 11.62 19.06 22.42
CA GLY A 340 11.56 17.76 21.74
C GLY A 340 12.59 17.55 20.63
N ASN A 341 12.61 16.33 20.07
CA ASN A 341 13.49 15.94 18.97
C ASN A 341 12.69 15.41 17.78
N LEU A 342 13.13 15.71 16.55
CA LEU A 342 12.61 15.13 15.32
C LEU A 342 13.61 14.11 14.76
N VAL A 343 13.20 12.86 14.54
CA VAL A 343 14.04 11.75 14.08
C VAL A 343 13.68 11.39 12.64
N VAL A 344 14.63 11.56 11.71
CA VAL A 344 14.42 11.30 10.27
C VAL A 344 14.96 9.93 9.87
N THR A 345 14.08 9.05 9.36
CA THR A 345 14.37 7.61 9.14
C THR A 345 14.42 7.14 7.68
N GLY A 346 13.81 7.84 6.71
CA GLY A 346 13.69 7.49 5.28
C GLY A 346 12.25 7.13 4.86
N SER A 347 11.78 7.58 3.69
CA SER A 347 10.33 7.68 3.35
C SER A 347 9.68 6.58 2.49
N LEU A 348 10.30 5.42 2.22
CA LEU A 348 9.62 4.38 1.41
C LEU A 348 9.65 3.02 2.10
N LEU A 349 8.45 2.53 2.42
CA LEU A 349 8.17 1.19 2.95
C LEU A 349 7.55 0.29 1.87
N TYR A 350 7.90 -0.98 1.92
CA TYR A 350 7.44 -1.99 0.97
C TYR A 350 5.92 -2.25 1.05
N ASP A 351 5.39 -2.30 2.27
CA ASP A 351 3.96 -2.57 2.53
C ASP A 351 3.06 -1.44 2.02
N ASP A 352 3.54 -0.20 2.06
CA ASP A 352 2.83 0.96 1.52
C ASP A 352 2.83 0.94 -0.02
N TRP A 353 3.95 0.55 -0.63
CA TRP A 353 4.02 0.34 -2.08
C TRP A 353 3.05 -0.75 -2.53
N LEU A 354 2.98 -1.88 -1.83
CA LEU A 354 1.99 -2.94 -2.11
C LEU A 354 0.55 -2.43 -2.01
N THR A 355 0.25 -1.69 -0.94
CA THR A 355 -1.08 -1.13 -0.68
C THR A 355 -1.47 -0.13 -1.76
N HIS A 356 -0.56 0.72 -2.21
CA HIS A 356 -0.77 1.66 -3.31
C HIS A 356 -1.17 0.95 -4.60
N HIS A 357 -0.58 -0.21 -4.86
CA HIS A 357 -0.94 -1.06 -5.99
C HIS A 357 -2.11 -2.00 -5.70
N GLY A 358 -2.84 -1.81 -4.59
CA GLY A 358 -4.07 -2.55 -4.27
C GLY A 358 -3.85 -4.00 -3.84
N PHE A 359 -2.70 -4.30 -3.24
CA PHE A 359 -2.41 -5.58 -2.59
C PHE A 359 -2.49 -5.45 -1.07
N VAL A 360 -2.71 -6.57 -0.38
CA VAL A 360 -2.73 -6.62 1.08
C VAL A 360 -1.39 -7.16 1.57
N PRO A 361 -0.59 -6.39 2.33
CA PRO A 361 0.67 -6.86 2.90
C PRO A 361 0.51 -8.16 3.70
N GLY A 362 1.43 -9.11 3.50
CA GLY A 362 1.44 -10.41 4.17
C GLY A 362 0.48 -11.46 3.58
N SER A 363 -0.26 -11.13 2.53
CA SER A 363 -1.04 -12.13 1.77
C SER A 363 -0.14 -12.99 0.85
N PRO A 364 -0.56 -14.21 0.45
CA PRO A 364 0.26 -15.07 -0.42
C PRO A 364 0.70 -14.36 -1.71
N GLY A 365 1.99 -14.47 -2.06
CA GLY A 365 2.56 -13.79 -3.23
C GLY A 365 3.08 -12.37 -2.97
N THR A 366 2.80 -11.78 -1.79
CA THR A 366 3.18 -10.39 -1.46
C THR A 366 4.46 -10.28 -0.64
N THR A 367 5.21 -11.35 -0.44
CA THR A 367 6.51 -11.23 0.25
C THR A 367 7.57 -10.62 -0.70
N PRO A 368 8.61 -9.96 -0.16
CA PRO A 368 9.63 -9.31 -0.99
C PRO A 368 10.32 -10.25 -2.02
N GLY A 369 10.47 -11.53 -1.69
CA GLY A 369 11.12 -12.53 -2.56
C GLY A 369 10.19 -13.25 -3.54
N GLU A 370 8.89 -12.94 -3.55
CA GLU A 370 7.92 -13.48 -4.50
C GLU A 370 7.77 -12.57 -5.74
N CYS A 371 6.90 -12.93 -6.67
CA CYS A 371 6.65 -12.17 -7.91
C CYS A 371 5.14 -12.14 -8.21
N LEU A 372 4.52 -10.96 -8.07
CA LEU A 372 3.07 -10.76 -8.19
C LEU A 372 2.56 -10.73 -9.65
N ASP A 373 3.35 -10.19 -10.55
CA ASP A 373 2.97 -9.96 -11.96
C ASP A 373 3.36 -11.12 -12.89
N GLY A 374 4.01 -12.15 -12.36
CA GLY A 374 4.47 -13.31 -13.13
C GLY A 374 5.64 -13.01 -14.07
N SER A 375 6.29 -11.84 -13.95
CA SER A 375 7.46 -11.45 -14.77
C SER A 375 8.72 -12.26 -14.44
N GLY A 376 8.76 -12.90 -13.27
CA GLY A 376 9.96 -13.49 -12.69
C GLY A 376 10.85 -12.49 -11.96
N VAL A 377 10.46 -11.22 -11.87
CA VAL A 377 11.16 -10.18 -11.10
C VAL A 377 10.61 -10.14 -9.67
N GLU A 378 11.48 -10.29 -8.67
CA GLU A 378 11.13 -10.24 -7.26
C GLU A 378 10.43 -8.91 -6.91
N ASN A 379 9.39 -8.97 -6.06
CA ASN A 379 8.62 -7.80 -5.65
C ASN A 379 9.51 -6.74 -4.99
N ALA A 380 10.53 -7.14 -4.22
CA ALA A 380 11.52 -6.24 -3.64
C ALA A 380 12.24 -5.42 -4.71
N LEU A 381 12.62 -6.07 -5.82
CA LEU A 381 13.32 -5.42 -6.91
C LEU A 381 12.39 -4.47 -7.66
N GLN A 382 11.12 -4.84 -7.85
CA GLN A 382 10.12 -3.93 -8.42
C GLN A 382 9.90 -2.70 -7.53
N PHE A 383 9.82 -2.90 -6.20
CA PHE A 383 9.75 -1.82 -5.23
C PHE A 383 10.98 -0.89 -5.31
N PHE A 384 12.20 -1.43 -5.31
CA PHE A 384 13.40 -0.58 -5.42
C PHE A 384 13.44 0.23 -6.70
N LEU A 385 12.86 -0.30 -7.78
CA LEU A 385 12.91 0.29 -9.10
C LEU A 385 11.71 1.21 -9.40
N GLY A 386 10.74 1.30 -8.49
CA GLY A 386 9.50 2.03 -8.74
C GLY A 386 8.63 1.39 -9.83
N GLY A 387 8.80 0.08 -10.04
CA GLY A 387 8.00 -0.71 -10.99
C GLY A 387 6.58 -0.95 -10.49
N ASN A 388 5.72 -1.41 -11.40
CA ASN A 388 4.32 -1.70 -11.10
C ASN A 388 4.11 -3.21 -10.90
N PRO A 389 3.77 -3.68 -9.67
CA PRO A 389 3.58 -5.11 -9.36
C PRO A 389 2.35 -5.74 -10.02
N ARG A 390 1.64 -5.00 -10.88
CA ARG A 390 0.56 -5.52 -11.73
C ARG A 390 0.96 -5.67 -13.20
N SER A 391 2.17 -5.23 -13.59
CA SER A 391 2.55 -5.07 -14.98
C SER A 391 3.96 -5.55 -15.25
N ALA A 392 4.05 -6.71 -15.90
CA ALA A 392 5.32 -7.31 -16.32
C ALA A 392 6.15 -6.45 -17.30
N SER A 393 5.57 -5.37 -17.85
CA SER A 393 6.26 -4.46 -18.78
C SER A 393 6.80 -3.19 -18.13
N ASP A 394 6.52 -2.93 -16.86
CA ASP A 394 6.89 -1.68 -16.17
C ASP A 394 7.80 -1.97 -14.97
N ASN A 395 9.09 -2.13 -15.27
CA ASN A 395 10.10 -2.57 -14.31
C ASN A 395 11.04 -1.45 -13.81
N GLY A 396 10.82 -0.19 -14.20
CA GLY A 396 11.60 0.95 -13.73
C GLY A 396 13.07 0.99 -14.18
N VAL A 397 13.43 0.20 -15.20
CA VAL A 397 14.80 0.11 -15.73
C VAL A 397 14.86 0.64 -17.15
N HIS A 398 15.91 1.41 -17.46
CA HIS A 398 16.28 1.79 -18.80
C HIS A 398 17.77 1.49 -19.05
N SER A 399 18.11 1.05 -20.26
CA SER A 399 19.49 0.81 -20.67
C SER A 399 19.76 1.49 -22.01
N ALA A 400 20.92 2.15 -22.11
CA ALA A 400 21.34 2.85 -23.31
C ALA A 400 22.83 2.61 -23.60
N PHE A 401 23.24 2.94 -24.83
CA PHE A 401 24.65 3.08 -25.18
C PHE A 401 24.97 4.56 -25.39
N THR A 402 26.09 5.01 -24.84
CA THR A 402 26.52 6.42 -24.92
C THR A 402 27.96 6.49 -25.43
N LYS A 403 28.38 7.62 -26.00
CA LYS A 403 29.77 7.81 -26.42
C LYS A 403 30.54 8.66 -25.42
N ASP A 404 31.75 8.25 -25.07
CA ASP A 404 32.67 9.10 -24.30
C ASP A 404 33.31 10.19 -25.18
N ALA A 405 34.11 11.06 -24.56
CA ALA A 405 34.83 12.14 -25.25
C ALA A 405 35.82 11.63 -26.33
N ALA A 406 36.19 10.35 -26.31
CA ALA A 406 37.03 9.70 -27.31
C ALA A 406 36.20 8.95 -28.39
N GLY A 407 34.87 8.99 -28.32
CA GLY A 407 33.95 8.37 -29.28
C GLY A 407 33.69 6.88 -29.05
N LYS A 408 34.10 6.31 -27.90
CA LYS A 408 33.89 4.90 -27.54
C LYS A 408 32.51 4.69 -26.91
N ASP A 409 31.84 3.62 -27.30
CA ASP A 409 30.52 3.25 -26.74
C ASP A 409 30.65 2.75 -25.29
N ASN A 410 29.76 3.19 -24.40
CA ASN A 410 29.67 2.79 -23.00
C ASN A 410 28.26 2.29 -22.72
N PHE A 411 28.14 1.13 -22.09
CA PHE A 411 26.84 0.64 -21.64
C PHE A 411 26.42 1.37 -20.36
N LEU A 412 25.24 1.98 -20.40
CA LEU A 412 24.67 2.73 -19.29
C LEU A 412 23.40 2.04 -18.79
N LEU A 413 23.33 1.83 -17.47
CA LEU A 413 22.13 1.37 -16.79
C LEU A 413 21.53 2.53 -15.98
N THR A 414 20.36 3.00 -16.39
CA THR A 414 19.59 4.04 -15.67
C THR A 414 18.41 3.41 -14.95
N ILE A 415 18.26 3.69 -13.67
CA ILE A 415 17.20 3.15 -12.82
C ILE A 415 16.50 4.25 -12.04
N ALA A 416 15.19 4.10 -11.84
CA ALA A 416 14.48 4.87 -10.83
C ALA A 416 14.73 4.21 -9.47
N VAL A 417 15.03 4.99 -8.42
CA VAL A 417 15.14 4.51 -7.04
C VAL A 417 14.49 5.48 -6.07
N PRO A 418 14.04 5.03 -4.89
CA PRO A 418 13.55 5.91 -3.82
C PRO A 418 14.46 7.14 -3.63
N ALA A 419 13.84 8.32 -3.60
CA ALA A 419 14.57 9.58 -3.50
C ALA A 419 15.41 9.62 -2.21
N GLY A 420 16.66 10.09 -2.33
CA GLY A 420 17.60 10.17 -1.20
C GLY A 420 18.36 8.88 -0.88
N VAL A 421 18.14 7.78 -1.60
CA VAL A 421 18.99 6.58 -1.49
C VAL A 421 20.43 6.93 -1.86
N LEU A 422 21.40 6.53 -1.04
CA LEU A 422 22.83 6.70 -1.33
C LEU A 422 23.45 5.34 -1.62
N PHE A 423 24.25 5.27 -2.68
CA PHE A 423 25.03 4.08 -3.00
C PHE A 423 26.41 4.19 -2.36
N SER A 424 26.92 3.06 -1.85
CA SER A 424 28.23 2.95 -1.19
C SER A 424 29.09 1.85 -1.85
N GLY A 425 30.41 2.04 -1.80
CA GLY A 425 31.39 1.37 -2.65
C GLY A 425 31.71 -0.10 -2.39
N GLY A 426 32.42 -0.68 -3.36
CA GLY A 426 32.82 -2.09 -3.56
C GLY A 426 33.05 -2.29 -5.09
N PRO A 427 33.40 -3.49 -5.60
CA PRO A 427 33.27 -3.74 -7.04
C PRO A 427 31.82 -3.55 -7.51
N ASN A 428 30.85 -3.74 -6.61
CA ASN A 428 29.43 -3.48 -6.85
C ASN A 428 28.98 -2.28 -6.01
N ALA A 429 28.11 -1.43 -6.56
CA ALA A 429 27.51 -0.32 -5.82
C ALA A 429 26.33 -0.84 -4.97
N THR A 430 26.31 -0.56 -3.66
CA THR A 430 25.29 -1.12 -2.73
C THR A 430 24.46 -0.04 -2.05
N ALA A 431 23.20 -0.33 -1.80
CA ALA A 431 22.24 0.56 -1.13
C ALA A 431 21.19 -0.25 -0.35
N SER A 432 20.34 0.42 0.44
CA SER A 432 19.22 -0.23 1.13
C SER A 432 18.00 0.68 1.22
N VAL A 433 16.82 0.08 1.04
CA VAL A 433 15.49 0.69 1.17
C VAL A 433 14.66 -0.20 2.08
N ASP A 434 14.00 0.38 3.07
CA ASP A 434 13.16 -0.36 4.03
C ASP A 434 13.89 -1.55 4.70
N GLY A 435 15.16 -1.35 5.06
CA GLY A 435 16.02 -2.41 5.61
C GLY A 435 16.37 -3.55 4.64
N MET A 436 15.83 -3.54 3.42
CA MET A 436 16.17 -4.48 2.36
C MET A 436 17.31 -3.91 1.52
N PRO A 437 18.47 -4.59 1.47
CA PRO A 437 19.59 -4.10 0.70
C PRO A 437 19.48 -4.51 -0.79
N PHE A 438 20.14 -3.76 -1.67
CA PHE A 438 20.28 -4.05 -3.11
C PHE A 438 21.60 -3.56 -3.67
N SER A 439 21.98 -4.06 -4.84
CA SER A 439 23.26 -3.74 -5.47
C SER A 439 23.18 -3.64 -6.99
N ILE A 440 24.03 -2.78 -7.55
CA ILE A 440 24.33 -2.71 -8.98
C ILE A 440 25.63 -3.49 -9.22
N GLN A 441 25.57 -4.49 -10.08
CA GLN A 441 26.67 -5.43 -10.29
C GLN A 441 27.17 -5.39 -11.73
N GLY A 442 28.49 -5.45 -11.90
CA GLY A 442 29.16 -5.48 -13.20
C GLY A 442 29.73 -6.86 -13.55
N SER A 443 29.69 -7.23 -14.83
CA SER A 443 30.27 -8.47 -15.36
C SER A 443 30.82 -8.28 -16.78
N THR A 444 31.76 -9.15 -17.18
CA THR A 444 32.27 -9.25 -18.56
C THR A 444 31.90 -10.56 -19.26
N ASP A 445 31.37 -11.54 -18.52
CA ASP A 445 31.14 -12.91 -19.00
C ASP A 445 29.78 -13.50 -18.60
N LEU A 446 28.98 -12.77 -17.80
CA LEU A 446 27.71 -13.19 -17.17
C LEU A 446 27.84 -14.23 -16.04
N ASP A 447 29.01 -14.85 -15.88
CA ASP A 447 29.29 -15.87 -14.87
C ASP A 447 29.80 -15.22 -13.58
N ALA A 448 30.74 -14.27 -13.68
CA ALA A 448 31.33 -13.55 -12.57
C ALA A 448 30.85 -12.08 -12.51
N TRP A 449 30.29 -11.68 -11.37
CA TRP A 449 29.70 -10.35 -11.13
C TRP A 449 30.56 -9.51 -10.18
N THR A 450 31.83 -9.34 -10.56
CA THR A 450 32.89 -8.72 -9.73
C THR A 450 33.49 -7.48 -10.38
N GLN A 451 32.96 -7.01 -11.51
CA GLN A 451 33.53 -5.87 -12.22
C GLN A 451 33.12 -4.56 -11.53
N PRO A 452 34.06 -3.61 -11.35
CA PRO A 452 33.81 -2.34 -10.68
C PRO A 452 32.77 -1.49 -11.42
N VAL A 453 31.77 -1.00 -10.68
CA VAL A 453 30.70 -0.11 -11.17
C VAL A 453 30.85 1.28 -10.55
N GLU A 454 30.64 2.33 -11.34
CA GLU A 454 30.54 3.71 -10.86
C GLU A 454 29.21 4.36 -11.24
N GLU A 455 28.78 5.30 -10.40
CA GLU A 455 27.64 6.17 -10.66
C GLU A 455 28.07 7.37 -11.51
N VAL A 456 27.26 7.74 -12.50
CA VAL A 456 27.51 8.85 -13.42
C VAL A 456 26.25 9.73 -13.55
N PRO A 457 26.38 10.99 -14.01
CA PRO A 457 25.22 11.84 -14.26
C PRO A 457 24.20 11.18 -15.20
N VAL A 458 22.91 11.34 -14.89
CA VAL A 458 21.81 10.89 -15.74
C VAL A 458 21.84 11.63 -17.07
N GLN A 459 21.73 10.92 -18.18
CA GLN A 459 21.70 11.51 -19.53
C GLN A 459 20.27 11.76 -20.01
N ASP A 460 20.10 12.71 -20.92
CA ASP A 460 18.81 13.05 -21.53
C ASP A 460 18.46 12.10 -22.68
N GLY A 461 17.21 11.60 -22.68
CA GLY A 461 16.61 10.84 -23.79
C GLY A 461 16.39 9.36 -23.49
N GLY A 462 15.11 8.96 -23.38
CA GLY A 462 14.69 7.55 -23.25
C GLY A 462 14.55 7.01 -21.82
N ASN A 463 14.86 7.82 -20.80
CA ASN A 463 14.76 7.45 -19.39
C ASN A 463 13.40 6.85 -18.99
N PRO A 464 13.36 5.96 -17.98
CA PRO A 464 12.11 5.37 -17.52
C PRO A 464 11.24 6.44 -16.85
N ASN A 465 9.93 6.19 -16.79
CA ASN A 465 9.03 7.03 -16.01
C ASN A 465 9.48 7.05 -14.54
N VAL A 466 9.38 8.21 -13.90
CA VAL A 466 9.78 8.40 -12.49
C VAL A 466 8.52 8.53 -11.64
N PRO A 467 8.14 7.52 -10.84
CA PRO A 467 7.03 7.63 -9.92
C PRO A 467 7.28 8.71 -8.85
N ALA A 468 6.21 9.21 -8.24
CA ALA A 468 6.32 10.12 -7.11
C ALA A 468 7.15 9.47 -5.98
N GLY A 469 8.11 10.22 -5.43
CA GLY A 469 9.02 9.73 -4.39
C GLY A 469 10.26 8.99 -4.91
N TYR A 470 10.46 8.88 -6.22
CA TYR A 470 11.64 8.27 -6.84
C TYR A 470 12.52 9.31 -7.55
N SER A 471 13.78 8.95 -7.82
CA SER A 471 14.76 9.74 -8.56
C SER A 471 15.61 8.83 -9.45
N LEU A 472 16.05 9.34 -10.61
CA LEU A 472 16.88 8.58 -11.55
C LEU A 472 18.34 8.54 -11.12
N ARG A 473 18.98 7.39 -11.35
CA ARG A 473 20.41 7.14 -11.10
C ARG A 473 20.99 6.34 -12.25
N SER A 474 22.19 6.67 -12.71
CA SER A 474 22.83 6.03 -13.85
C SER A 474 24.18 5.43 -13.48
N PHE A 475 24.47 4.25 -14.01
CA PHE A 475 25.65 3.46 -13.68
C PHE A 475 26.36 2.94 -14.93
N ARG A 476 27.69 2.81 -14.86
CA ARG A 476 28.54 2.18 -15.87
C ARG A 476 29.69 1.37 -15.25
N LEU A 477 30.42 0.59 -16.05
CA LEU A 477 31.66 -0.07 -15.61
C LEU A 477 32.82 0.94 -15.51
N VAL A 478 33.66 0.83 -14.47
CA VAL A 478 34.82 1.72 -14.25
C VAL A 478 35.94 1.49 -15.26
N GLN A 479 36.21 0.22 -15.59
CA GLN A 479 37.15 -0.17 -16.64
C GLN A 479 36.37 -0.92 -17.72
N GLU A 480 36.04 -0.23 -18.81
CA GLU A 480 35.59 -0.89 -20.03
C GLU A 480 36.82 -1.59 -20.64
N PRO A 481 36.93 -2.94 -20.62
CA PRO A 481 37.92 -3.59 -21.48
C PRO A 481 37.72 -3.10 -22.92
N ALA A 482 38.76 -3.16 -23.75
CA ALA A 482 38.58 -2.88 -25.17
C ALA A 482 37.37 -3.69 -25.68
N LEU A 483 36.43 -3.04 -26.38
CA LEU A 483 35.06 -3.52 -26.70
C LEU A 483 35.01 -4.72 -27.66
N ASN A 484 36.15 -5.39 -27.86
CA ASN A 484 36.20 -6.78 -28.27
C ASN A 484 35.78 -7.76 -27.14
N SER A 485 35.45 -7.24 -25.95
CA SER A 485 34.93 -7.98 -24.78
C SER A 485 33.53 -7.46 -24.41
N LYS A 486 32.60 -8.36 -24.03
CA LYS A 486 31.22 -7.99 -23.66
C LYS A 486 31.21 -7.35 -22.26
N GLY A 487 30.42 -6.29 -22.05
CA GLY A 487 30.20 -5.66 -20.73
C GLY A 487 28.73 -5.75 -20.33
N PHE A 488 28.45 -6.04 -19.05
CA PHE A 488 27.09 -6.25 -18.53
C PHE A 488 26.91 -5.57 -17.18
N LEU A 489 25.73 -4.99 -16.96
CA LEU A 489 25.27 -4.49 -15.66
C LEU A 489 23.94 -5.16 -15.29
N ARG A 490 23.70 -5.34 -14.00
CA ARG A 490 22.37 -5.71 -13.48
C ARG A 490 22.09 -5.06 -12.14
N VAL A 491 20.82 -4.87 -11.84
CA VAL A 491 20.34 -4.63 -10.47
C VAL A 491 20.01 -5.97 -9.83
N LYS A 492 20.44 -6.17 -8.60
CA LYS A 492 20.08 -7.36 -7.83
C LYS A 492 19.71 -6.97 -6.40
N PRO A 493 18.54 -7.39 -5.88
CA PRO A 493 18.30 -7.32 -4.45
C PRO A 493 19.45 -8.03 -3.74
N TRP A 494 20.06 -7.37 -2.77
CA TRP A 494 21.11 -7.93 -1.95
C TRP A 494 20.38 -8.84 -0.99
N GLN A 495 20.20 -10.08 -1.40
CA GLN A 495 19.80 -11.07 -0.43
C GLN A 495 20.96 -11.20 0.55
N ALA A 496 20.74 -10.82 1.82
CA ALA A 496 21.39 -11.55 2.91
C ALA A 496 21.25 -13.03 2.54
N PRO A 497 22.36 -13.79 2.46
CA PRO A 497 22.46 -15.01 1.67
C PRO A 497 21.18 -15.81 1.83
N ALA A 498 20.44 -15.97 0.72
CA ALA A 498 19.13 -16.60 0.70
C ALA A 498 19.18 -17.81 1.61
N LYS A 499 18.25 -17.88 2.58
CA LYS A 499 18.16 -19.07 3.41
C LYS A 499 17.79 -20.21 2.49
N ARG A 500 18.81 -20.93 2.03
CA ARG A 500 18.72 -22.07 1.13
C ARG A 500 17.68 -23.03 1.72
N PRO A 501 16.52 -23.20 1.08
CA PRO A 501 15.44 -23.96 1.69
C PRO A 501 15.89 -25.41 1.87
N ASN A 502 15.66 -25.97 3.05
CA ASN A 502 15.84 -27.40 3.23
C ASN A 502 14.84 -28.16 2.36
N VAL A 503 15.26 -29.29 1.79
CA VAL A 503 14.38 -30.16 1.00
C VAL A 503 14.21 -31.48 1.72
N LEU A 504 12.95 -31.82 2.03
CA LEU A 504 12.57 -33.13 2.57
C LEU A 504 11.86 -33.93 1.48
N LEU A 505 12.52 -34.97 0.95
CA LEU A 505 11.94 -35.92 0.00
C LEU A 505 11.47 -37.16 0.76
N ILE A 506 10.16 -37.39 0.78
CA ILE A 506 9.56 -38.62 1.34
C ILE A 506 9.22 -39.55 0.19
N ALA A 507 9.87 -40.70 0.13
CA ALA A 507 9.64 -41.72 -0.90
C ALA A 507 9.03 -42.98 -0.25
N VAL A 508 7.85 -43.40 -0.72
CA VAL A 508 7.18 -44.62 -0.27
C VAL A 508 7.24 -45.66 -1.38
N ASP A 509 7.78 -46.84 -1.07
CA ASP A 509 7.95 -47.93 -2.04
C ASP A 509 6.59 -48.58 -2.34
N ASP A 510 6.31 -48.86 -3.61
CA ASP A 510 5.10 -49.53 -4.12
C ASP A 510 3.74 -48.89 -3.72
N LEU A 511 3.74 -47.63 -3.27
CA LEU A 511 2.53 -46.90 -2.91
C LEU A 511 1.73 -46.44 -4.14
N ARG A 512 0.57 -47.07 -4.34
CA ARG A 512 -0.48 -46.59 -5.24
C ARG A 512 -1.28 -45.44 -4.58
N PRO A 513 -2.02 -44.59 -5.34
CA PRO A 513 -2.78 -43.46 -4.79
C PRO A 513 -4.07 -43.91 -4.08
N TRP A 514 -3.93 -44.84 -3.14
CA TRP A 514 -4.97 -45.36 -2.26
C TRP A 514 -4.84 -44.67 -0.90
N LEU A 515 -4.98 -43.34 -0.92
CA LEU A 515 -4.88 -42.45 0.24
C LEU A 515 -6.16 -41.63 0.33
N GLY A 516 -6.52 -41.16 1.53
CA GLY A 516 -7.73 -40.39 1.79
C GLY A 516 -7.87 -39.17 0.87
N VAL A 517 -6.77 -38.45 0.63
CA VAL A 517 -6.71 -37.31 -0.31
C VAL A 517 -7.11 -37.66 -1.76
N TYR A 518 -6.93 -38.92 -2.20
CA TYR A 518 -7.31 -39.38 -3.54
C TYR A 518 -8.61 -40.19 -3.55
N ASN A 519 -8.89 -40.93 -2.47
CA ASN A 519 -10.09 -41.73 -2.29
C ASN A 519 -10.40 -41.92 -0.78
N PRO A 520 -11.25 -41.06 -0.18
CA PRO A 520 -11.53 -41.06 1.25
C PRO A 520 -12.27 -42.32 1.73
N ALA A 521 -12.88 -43.10 0.84
CA ALA A 521 -13.63 -44.31 1.20
C ALA A 521 -12.73 -45.55 1.37
N LEU A 522 -11.46 -45.49 0.94
CA LEU A 522 -10.62 -46.67 0.80
C LEU A 522 -9.56 -46.82 1.90
N THR A 523 -9.00 -45.72 2.41
CA THR A 523 -7.84 -45.77 3.32
C THR A 523 -7.83 -44.58 4.27
N VAL A 524 -7.44 -44.83 5.52
CA VAL A 524 -7.27 -43.80 6.57
C VAL A 524 -5.81 -43.33 6.55
N SER A 525 -5.56 -42.10 6.10
CA SER A 525 -4.22 -41.52 5.96
C SER A 525 -4.10 -40.09 6.49
N PRO A 526 -4.54 -39.79 7.73
CA PRO A 526 -4.76 -38.43 8.23
C PRO A 526 -3.52 -37.53 8.17
N ASN A 527 -2.32 -38.09 8.37
CA ASN A 527 -1.07 -37.33 8.29
C ASN A 527 -0.72 -36.91 6.85
N ILE A 528 -0.93 -37.80 5.89
CA ILE A 528 -0.68 -37.52 4.47
C ILE A 528 -1.75 -36.57 3.94
N ASP A 529 -3.00 -36.73 4.38
CA ASP A 529 -4.11 -35.86 4.02
C ASP A 529 -3.88 -34.43 4.54
N ARG A 530 -3.37 -34.29 5.78
CA ARG A 530 -2.97 -33.00 6.37
C ARG A 530 -1.82 -32.37 5.59
N LEU A 531 -0.79 -33.14 5.23
CA LEU A 531 0.32 -32.64 4.40
C LEU A 531 -0.19 -32.12 3.06
N ALA A 532 -1.07 -32.87 2.40
CA ALA A 532 -1.67 -32.49 1.14
C ALA A 532 -2.52 -31.21 1.24
N ALA A 533 -3.26 -31.02 2.34
CA ALA A 533 -4.04 -29.81 2.58
C ALA A 533 -3.18 -28.53 2.71
N SER A 534 -1.94 -28.67 3.18
CA SER A 534 -0.96 -27.57 3.27
C SER A 534 -0.09 -27.40 2.02
N GLY A 535 -0.31 -28.20 0.97
CA GLY A 535 0.56 -28.27 -0.19
C GLY A 535 -0.20 -28.31 -1.52
N ARG A 536 0.51 -28.74 -2.57
CA ARG A 536 -0.05 -28.91 -3.92
C ARG A 536 -0.12 -30.38 -4.29
N THR A 537 -1.34 -30.90 -4.43
CA THR A 537 -1.61 -32.29 -4.84
C THR A 537 -1.68 -32.41 -6.36
N PHE A 538 -1.02 -33.43 -6.92
CA PHE A 538 -1.08 -33.76 -8.35
C PHE A 538 -1.93 -35.01 -8.58
N THR A 539 -3.04 -34.88 -9.30
CA THR A 539 -3.96 -36.01 -9.58
C THR A 539 -3.57 -36.86 -10.79
N ARG A 540 -2.51 -36.45 -11.51
CA ARG A 540 -1.98 -37.10 -12.72
C ARG A 540 -0.45 -37.16 -12.65
N CYS A 541 0.08 -37.95 -11.72
CA CYS A 541 1.51 -38.18 -11.52
C CYS A 541 1.83 -39.65 -11.79
N TYR A 542 2.78 -39.93 -12.68
CA TYR A 542 3.10 -41.28 -13.15
C TYR A 542 4.60 -41.54 -13.04
N ALA A 543 4.98 -42.74 -12.60
CA ALA A 543 6.35 -43.20 -12.66
C ALA A 543 6.73 -43.54 -14.11
N ASN A 544 7.98 -43.26 -14.49
CA ASN A 544 8.48 -43.55 -15.84
C ASN A 544 8.74 -45.05 -16.10
N SER A 545 8.84 -45.85 -15.03
CA SER A 545 8.93 -47.31 -15.09
C SER A 545 8.34 -47.91 -13.81
N PRO A 546 7.52 -48.96 -13.88
CA PRO A 546 6.99 -49.67 -12.70
C PRO A 546 8.02 -50.67 -12.15
N THR A 547 9.28 -50.24 -12.00
CA THR A 547 10.38 -51.02 -11.43
C THR A 547 11.19 -50.11 -10.53
N CYS A 548 11.41 -50.52 -9.27
CA CYS A 548 12.02 -49.69 -8.24
C CYS A 548 13.32 -49.02 -8.69
N GLY A 549 14.33 -49.80 -9.13
CA GLY A 549 15.63 -49.24 -9.53
C GLY A 549 15.54 -48.34 -10.75
N ALA A 550 14.78 -48.73 -11.78
CA ALA A 550 14.58 -47.93 -12.99
C ALA A 550 13.84 -46.60 -12.72
N SER A 551 12.81 -46.63 -11.87
CA SER A 551 12.06 -45.44 -11.45
C SER A 551 12.92 -44.48 -10.65
N ARG A 552 13.66 -45.00 -9.66
CA ARG A 552 14.57 -44.21 -8.80
C ARG A 552 15.74 -43.64 -9.62
N ASN A 553 16.29 -44.41 -10.54
CA ASN A 553 17.29 -43.93 -11.49
C ASN A 553 16.74 -42.78 -12.35
N SER A 554 15.50 -42.90 -12.83
CA SER A 554 14.83 -41.85 -13.60
C SER A 554 14.65 -40.56 -12.79
N LEU A 555 14.24 -40.68 -11.52
CA LEU A 555 14.09 -39.55 -10.60
C LEU A 555 15.44 -38.88 -10.27
N LEU A 556 16.43 -39.67 -9.86
CA LEU A 556 17.71 -39.18 -9.37
C LEU A 556 18.59 -38.59 -10.48
N TYR A 557 18.49 -39.08 -11.71
CA TYR A 557 19.21 -38.52 -12.86
C TYR A 557 18.31 -37.74 -13.82
N GLY A 558 17.04 -37.49 -13.49
CA GLY A 558 16.13 -36.71 -14.36
C GLY A 558 15.99 -37.24 -15.80
N ARG A 559 16.17 -38.56 -16.03
CA ARG A 559 16.22 -39.16 -17.37
C ARG A 559 15.18 -40.25 -17.55
N ARG A 560 14.60 -40.40 -18.75
CA ARG A 560 13.65 -41.49 -19.03
C ARG A 560 14.37 -42.86 -19.11
N PRO A 561 13.78 -43.94 -18.57
CA PRO A 561 14.28 -45.31 -18.74
C PRO A 561 14.32 -45.75 -20.21
N GLY A 562 15.10 -46.79 -20.52
CA GLY A 562 15.07 -47.47 -21.83
C GLY A 562 16.07 -46.94 -22.88
N ARG A 563 17.01 -46.07 -22.51
CA ARG A 563 18.15 -45.70 -23.40
C ARG A 563 19.17 -46.83 -23.53
N THR A 564 19.30 -47.66 -22.50
CA THR A 564 20.11 -48.89 -22.48
C THR A 564 19.35 -50.00 -21.75
N ALA A 565 19.68 -51.26 -22.02
CA ALA A 565 19.07 -52.42 -21.33
C ALA A 565 19.32 -52.43 -19.81
N SER A 566 20.38 -51.74 -19.35
CA SER A 566 20.69 -51.56 -17.93
C SER A 566 19.77 -50.57 -17.22
N ASP A 567 19.02 -49.74 -17.94
CA ASP A 567 18.19 -48.66 -17.35
C ASP A 567 16.78 -49.11 -16.92
N THR A 568 16.46 -50.40 -17.10
CA THR A 568 15.11 -50.94 -16.94
C THR A 568 14.97 -51.95 -15.80
N ASN A 569 16.03 -52.15 -15.01
CA ASN A 569 16.04 -53.12 -13.90
C ASN A 569 16.39 -52.46 -12.56
N ASN A 570 16.49 -53.29 -11.51
CA ASN A 570 16.76 -52.85 -10.15
C ASN A 570 18.19 -52.33 -9.93
N ASP A 571 19.14 -52.72 -10.77
CA ASP A 571 20.53 -52.27 -10.72
C ASP A 571 20.76 -50.95 -11.46
N ALA A 572 19.72 -50.34 -12.05
CA ALA A 572 19.85 -49.19 -12.95
C ALA A 572 20.62 -48.01 -12.33
N VAL A 573 20.41 -47.69 -11.04
CA VAL A 573 21.12 -46.60 -10.34
C VAL A 573 22.61 -46.92 -10.22
N ARG A 574 22.95 -48.13 -9.74
CA ARG A 574 24.32 -48.63 -9.59
C ARG A 574 25.06 -48.67 -10.92
N LEU A 575 24.39 -49.09 -11.99
CA LEU A 575 25.00 -49.16 -13.32
C LEU A 575 25.23 -47.75 -13.88
N THR A 576 24.28 -46.83 -13.68
CA THR A 576 24.41 -45.44 -14.14
C THR A 576 25.52 -44.71 -13.41
N SER A 577 25.73 -44.98 -12.12
CA SER A 577 26.77 -44.32 -11.32
C SER A 577 28.19 -44.67 -11.74
N THR A 578 28.40 -45.78 -12.47
CA THR A 578 29.73 -46.12 -13.02
C THR A 578 30.17 -45.20 -14.16
N ASN A 579 29.22 -44.59 -14.89
CA ASN A 579 29.49 -43.62 -15.95
C ASN A 579 28.32 -42.62 -16.05
N PRO A 580 28.22 -41.67 -15.11
CA PRO A 580 27.04 -40.81 -14.99
C PRO A 580 27.06 -39.75 -16.11
N PRO A 581 25.91 -39.49 -16.78
CA PRO A 581 25.84 -38.47 -17.83
C PRO A 581 25.98 -37.03 -17.29
N HIS A 582 25.66 -36.84 -16.02
CA HIS A 582 25.78 -35.63 -15.21
C HIS A 582 25.59 -36.02 -13.74
N PRO A 583 25.86 -35.12 -12.76
CA PRO A 583 25.63 -35.42 -11.35
C PRO A 583 24.20 -35.88 -11.07
N ALA A 584 24.04 -36.84 -10.16
CA ALA A 584 22.73 -37.21 -9.62
C ALA A 584 22.17 -36.05 -8.77
N LEU A 585 20.86 -36.00 -8.61
CA LEU A 585 20.14 -34.99 -7.82
C LEU A 585 20.80 -34.71 -6.45
N PRO A 586 21.07 -35.71 -5.58
CA PRO A 586 21.76 -35.46 -4.32
C PRO A 586 23.20 -34.93 -4.51
N SER A 587 23.95 -35.45 -5.48
CA SER A 587 25.29 -34.92 -5.79
C SER A 587 25.24 -33.45 -6.19
N LEU A 588 24.22 -33.02 -6.92
CA LEU A 588 24.01 -31.62 -7.27
C LEU A 588 23.77 -30.77 -6.00
N PHE A 589 22.87 -31.20 -5.10
CA PHE A 589 22.64 -30.51 -3.83
C PHE A 589 23.93 -30.39 -3.01
N ARG A 590 24.68 -31.49 -2.89
CA ARG A 590 25.94 -31.54 -2.15
C ARG A 590 27.00 -30.61 -2.74
N ASN A 591 27.20 -30.65 -4.06
CA ASN A 591 28.14 -29.78 -4.77
C ASN A 591 27.78 -28.29 -4.63
N HIS A 592 26.51 -27.98 -4.36
CA HIS A 592 26.04 -26.63 -4.08
C HIS A 592 25.94 -26.31 -2.58
N GLY A 593 26.57 -27.09 -1.70
CA GLY A 593 26.74 -26.77 -0.28
C GLY A 593 25.56 -27.14 0.63
N TYR A 594 24.69 -28.05 0.19
CA TYR A 594 23.70 -28.68 1.08
C TYR A 594 24.29 -29.92 1.74
N ARG A 595 23.90 -30.18 2.99
CA ARG A 595 24.08 -31.49 3.60
C ARG A 595 23.05 -32.46 3.01
N THR A 596 23.50 -33.56 2.42
CA THR A 596 22.62 -34.56 1.81
C THR A 596 22.50 -35.81 2.67
N VAL A 597 21.27 -36.14 3.05
CA VAL A 597 20.95 -37.25 3.96
C VAL A 597 19.91 -38.16 3.31
N ALA A 598 20.22 -39.46 3.23
CA ALA A 598 19.30 -40.51 2.83
C ALA A 598 19.05 -41.45 4.03
N VAL A 599 17.78 -41.68 4.34
CA VAL A 599 17.34 -42.62 5.37
C VAL A 599 16.38 -43.63 4.72
N GLY A 600 16.63 -44.92 4.96
CA GLY A 600 15.85 -45.99 4.35
C GLY A 600 16.12 -46.16 2.85
N LYS A 601 15.07 -46.32 2.05
CA LYS A 601 15.15 -46.60 0.61
C LYS A 601 14.88 -45.34 -0.23
N ILE A 602 15.93 -44.59 -0.55
CA ILE A 602 15.89 -43.43 -1.47
C ILE A 602 16.48 -43.78 -2.84
N SER A 603 17.68 -44.32 -2.89
CA SER A 603 18.17 -45.10 -4.04
C SER A 603 17.61 -46.54 -3.99
N HIS A 604 18.02 -47.45 -4.88
CA HIS A 604 17.41 -48.77 -4.91
C HIS A 604 17.77 -49.61 -3.69
N TYR A 605 19.02 -49.57 -3.24
CA TYR A 605 19.50 -50.31 -2.08
C TYR A 605 19.33 -49.46 -0.81
N PRO A 606 18.45 -49.87 0.14
CA PRO A 606 18.28 -49.17 1.41
C PRO A 606 19.60 -49.06 2.18
N GLY A 607 19.88 -47.88 2.75
CA GLY A 607 21.17 -47.59 3.37
C GLY A 607 22.33 -47.37 2.38
N GLY A 608 22.13 -47.61 1.09
CA GLY A 608 23.03 -47.18 0.00
C GLY A 608 24.17 -48.12 -0.35
N LEU A 609 24.27 -49.31 0.27
CA LEU A 609 25.32 -50.30 -0.02
C LEU A 609 24.79 -51.48 -0.83
N THR A 610 25.61 -52.00 -1.75
CA THR A 610 25.17 -52.96 -2.79
C THR A 610 25.59 -54.41 -2.56
N GLY A 611 26.40 -54.67 -1.52
CA GLY A 611 26.93 -56.01 -1.21
C GLY A 611 25.98 -56.87 -0.38
N SER A 612 26.55 -57.88 0.29
CA SER A 612 25.79 -58.87 1.06
C SER A 612 24.93 -58.21 2.14
N GLY A 613 23.64 -58.60 2.20
CA GLY A 613 22.65 -58.04 3.11
C GLY A 613 22.34 -56.56 2.89
N TRP A 614 22.88 -55.95 1.83
CA TRP A 614 22.92 -54.50 1.60
C TRP A 614 23.57 -53.72 2.76
N ALA A 615 24.45 -54.39 3.51
CA ALA A 615 25.19 -53.84 4.64
C ALA A 615 26.70 -53.74 4.36
N THR A 616 27.15 -54.27 3.22
CA THR A 616 28.56 -54.38 2.85
C THR A 616 28.76 -53.97 1.39
N GLY A 617 29.99 -53.86 0.92
CA GLY A 617 30.30 -53.56 -0.48
C GLY A 617 30.26 -52.06 -0.83
N PRO A 618 30.35 -51.71 -2.13
CA PRO A 618 30.44 -50.31 -2.55
C PRO A 618 29.11 -49.59 -2.45
N GLU A 619 29.19 -48.26 -2.30
CA GLU A 619 28.06 -47.34 -2.38
C GLU A 619 27.38 -47.43 -3.76
N GLU A 620 26.05 -47.45 -3.77
CA GLU A 620 25.25 -47.44 -4.99
C GLU A 620 25.41 -46.12 -5.77
N LEU A 621 25.52 -45.01 -5.04
CA LEU A 621 25.76 -43.66 -5.55
C LEU A 621 26.97 -43.03 -4.84
N PRO A 622 28.19 -43.38 -5.26
CA PRO A 622 29.42 -42.91 -4.62
C PRO A 622 29.47 -41.39 -4.49
N GLY A 623 29.67 -40.89 -3.27
CA GLY A 623 29.85 -39.46 -3.01
C GLY A 623 28.60 -38.59 -3.13
N ALA A 624 27.42 -39.16 -3.38
CA ALA A 624 26.17 -38.41 -3.48
C ALA A 624 25.63 -37.94 -2.11
N TRP A 625 25.87 -38.71 -1.06
CA TRP A 625 25.31 -38.51 0.28
C TRP A 625 26.39 -38.15 1.30
N ASP A 626 26.10 -37.22 2.21
CA ASP A 626 26.88 -37.05 3.45
C ASP A 626 26.53 -38.13 4.48
N VAL A 627 25.27 -38.54 4.51
CA VAL A 627 24.78 -39.65 5.34
C VAL A 627 23.84 -40.50 4.51
N SER A 628 24.07 -41.81 4.48
CA SER A 628 23.15 -42.80 3.92
C SER A 628 23.02 -43.93 4.93
N THR A 629 21.81 -44.15 5.46
CA THR A 629 21.60 -45.12 6.53
C THR A 629 20.23 -45.79 6.43
N MET A 630 20.13 -46.99 7.01
CA MET A 630 18.88 -47.63 7.34
C MET A 630 19.04 -48.22 8.74
N PRO A 631 18.43 -47.65 9.78
CA PRO A 631 18.34 -48.31 11.07
C PRO A 631 17.57 -49.62 10.90
N VAL A 632 18.20 -50.75 11.26
CA VAL A 632 17.65 -52.09 10.97
C VAL A 632 17.12 -52.81 12.20
N GLY A 633 17.31 -52.25 13.41
CA GLY A 633 16.88 -52.85 14.67
C GLY A 633 17.14 -54.37 14.74
N PRO A 634 16.15 -55.18 15.17
CA PRO A 634 16.29 -56.63 15.28
C PRO A 634 16.41 -57.38 13.94
N TRP A 635 16.23 -56.73 12.78
CA TRP A 635 16.33 -57.38 11.46
C TRP A 635 17.77 -57.53 10.98
N THR A 636 18.75 -56.94 11.67
CA THR A 636 20.21 -57.10 11.49
C THR A 636 20.82 -56.56 10.19
N THR A 637 20.11 -56.59 9.06
CA THR A 637 20.59 -56.05 7.77
C THR A 637 19.52 -55.25 7.04
N PRO A 638 19.89 -54.27 6.20
CA PRO A 638 18.92 -53.49 5.43
C PRO A 638 18.04 -54.36 4.52
N GLU A 639 18.61 -55.43 3.95
CA GLU A 639 17.85 -56.39 3.14
C GLU A 639 16.75 -57.11 3.92
N ARG A 640 17.06 -57.52 5.15
CA ARG A 640 16.11 -58.19 6.04
C ARG A 640 15.06 -57.23 6.56
N ALA A 641 15.44 -55.99 6.85
CA ALA A 641 14.53 -54.94 7.29
C ALA A 641 13.57 -54.50 6.17
N MET A 642 14.04 -54.35 4.93
CA MET A 642 13.18 -54.02 3.78
C MET A 642 12.10 -55.09 3.52
N HIS A 643 12.44 -56.34 3.79
CA HIS A 643 11.52 -57.47 3.68
C HIS A 643 11.04 -57.95 5.06
N GLY A 644 11.05 -57.05 6.05
CA GLY A 644 10.79 -57.35 7.45
C GLY A 644 9.30 -57.54 7.73
N TYR A 645 9.02 -58.61 8.46
CA TYR A 645 7.83 -58.82 9.27
C TYR A 645 8.10 -58.34 10.69
N ALA A 646 7.10 -58.32 11.56
CA ALA A 646 7.22 -57.87 12.94
C ALA A 646 8.33 -58.59 13.72
N ASN A 647 8.97 -57.86 14.65
CA ASN A 647 9.91 -58.39 15.64
C ASN A 647 11.16 -59.10 15.08
N GLY A 648 11.80 -58.56 14.05
CA GLY A 648 13.09 -59.05 13.53
C GLY A 648 13.01 -60.19 12.51
N VAL A 649 11.80 -60.69 12.21
CA VAL A 649 11.59 -61.74 11.22
C VAL A 649 11.65 -61.14 9.82
N ALA A 650 12.31 -61.80 8.87
CA ALA A 650 12.35 -61.37 7.47
C ALA A 650 11.73 -62.42 6.56
N ARG A 651 11.20 -61.98 5.41
CA ARG A 651 10.62 -62.86 4.37
C ARG A 651 11.58 -63.95 3.87
N GLN A 652 12.88 -63.75 4.00
CA GLN A 652 13.90 -64.74 3.62
C GLN A 652 13.99 -65.92 4.60
N ASP A 653 13.54 -65.77 5.85
CA ASP A 653 13.61 -66.80 6.89
C ASP A 653 12.68 -67.99 6.61
N SER A 654 11.69 -67.80 5.74
CA SER A 654 10.74 -68.85 5.31
C SER A 654 11.35 -69.88 4.35
N GLY A 655 12.66 -69.81 4.07
CA GLY A 655 13.37 -70.72 3.17
C GLY A 655 12.99 -70.57 1.69
N SER A 656 13.23 -71.62 0.89
CA SER A 656 12.99 -71.64 -0.56
C SER A 656 11.52 -71.82 -0.96
N ASN A 657 10.60 -72.02 0.00
CA ASN A 657 9.19 -72.24 -0.31
C ASN A 657 8.44 -70.91 -0.47
N ALA A 658 8.22 -70.50 -1.72
CA ALA A 658 7.52 -69.27 -2.07
C ALA A 658 6.07 -69.21 -1.52
N LEU A 659 5.43 -70.35 -1.24
CA LEU A 659 4.06 -70.43 -0.70
C LEU A 659 3.95 -70.09 0.79
N LEU A 660 5.08 -70.07 1.53
CA LEU A 660 5.10 -69.77 2.97
C LEU A 660 5.40 -68.29 3.27
N ARG A 661 5.50 -67.43 2.25
CA ARG A 661 5.83 -66.01 2.42
C ARG A 661 4.56 -65.15 2.39
N PRO A 662 3.94 -64.82 3.55
CA PRO A 662 2.76 -63.96 3.56
C PRO A 662 3.07 -62.62 2.90
N VAL A 663 2.20 -62.16 2.00
CA VAL A 663 2.41 -60.89 1.27
C VAL A 663 2.31 -59.69 2.21
N THR A 664 1.53 -59.83 3.28
CA THR A 664 1.37 -58.85 4.35
C THR A 664 1.29 -59.56 5.70
N GLN A 665 1.70 -58.88 6.77
CA GLN A 665 1.52 -59.34 8.14
C GLN A 665 0.97 -58.19 8.97
N PHE A 666 -0.01 -58.47 9.80
CA PHE A 666 -0.59 -57.52 10.74
C PHE A 666 -0.39 -58.04 12.15
N GLN A 667 0.33 -57.27 12.97
CA GLN A 667 0.57 -57.54 14.36
C GLN A 667 0.40 -56.24 15.14
N THR A 668 -0.35 -56.31 16.24
CA THR A 668 -0.47 -55.20 17.19
C THR A 668 0.86 -55.01 17.92
N GLY A 669 1.30 -53.77 18.07
CA GLY A 669 2.45 -53.40 18.87
C GLY A 669 2.74 -51.90 18.79
N ASP A 670 3.88 -51.49 19.36
CA ASP A 670 4.36 -50.11 19.28
C ASP A 670 5.03 -49.82 17.92
N ASP A 671 5.48 -48.58 17.70
CA ASP A 671 6.15 -48.18 16.45
C ASP A 671 7.39 -49.06 16.14
N MET A 672 8.04 -49.61 17.17
CA MET A 672 9.25 -50.43 17.02
C MET A 672 8.95 -51.88 16.59
N THR A 673 7.67 -52.24 16.46
CA THR A 673 7.21 -53.56 16.03
C THR A 673 7.62 -53.86 14.60
N TYR A 674 7.65 -52.84 13.73
CA TYR A 674 7.98 -52.95 12.31
C TYR A 674 9.24 -52.14 11.93
N PRO A 675 9.90 -52.47 10.80
CA PRO A 675 11.13 -51.81 10.38
C PRO A 675 11.01 -50.29 10.14
N ASP A 676 9.82 -49.79 9.81
CA ASP A 676 9.57 -48.39 9.52
C ASP A 676 9.64 -47.50 10.76
N GLY A 677 9.19 -47.96 11.94
CA GLY A 677 9.37 -47.19 13.18
C GLY A 677 10.84 -47.08 13.61
N TRP A 678 11.65 -48.12 13.38
CA TRP A 678 13.11 -48.02 13.55
C TRP A 678 13.74 -47.06 12.55
N THR A 679 13.24 -47.02 11.31
CA THR A 679 13.74 -46.10 10.29
C THR A 679 13.37 -44.63 10.61
N ALA A 680 12.27 -44.41 11.35
CA ALA A 680 11.78 -43.10 11.72
C ALA A 680 12.40 -42.54 13.03
N ALA A 681 12.81 -43.40 13.95
CA ALA A 681 13.46 -43.06 15.22
C ALA A 681 14.91 -42.60 15.03
#